data_AF-A0A196SEG6-F1
#
_entry.id   AF-A0A196SEG6-F1
#
_cell.length_a   1.000
_cell.length_b   1.000
_cell.length_c   1.000
_cell.angle_alpha   90.00
_cell.angle_beta   90.00
_cell.angle_gamma   90.00
#
_symmetry.space_group_name_H-M   'P 1'
#
loop_
_entity.id
_entity.type
_entity.pdbx_description
1 polymer ?
#
loop_
_entity_poly.entity_id
_entity_poly.type
_entity_poly.pdbx_seq_one_letter_code
_entity_poly.pdbx_strand_id
1 'polypeptide(L)'
;MNTFLLLLSVVIATSTDRHIGMFPNRINGEFHDLSRPYLADVNVDCHIKKAAYDFAKAIQPERGNHRAVFDALQLQQCDMERPEEDKPLNIPEIKDPGFTVFVSITNGNDNNDGSMNRPVKTLEKAVSITRGIEGRKTVYLREGTYYLSKPLLLTKVDDNLTISSYNNEKVVLSGAKEAKVEWKPYRVGEFDVFSDQDAAVDIAPQPGMEVKDRIKFYSKVPSVEECQTLCDKDTECTGFVWYEKEGDYFNNCFGIIDGEFRMISSKGVTSGVKLNIYVADLSDIDIDDSKFTSLFINGKRQILARYPNGNPEYTGYHTANSGFAAAKDGKWQKPREFPAGYEIHLDKPSLQKTLYTNYQIALGGTAVQWTPAISYWALAHPVGGGGCTYSIPRGIDVSLANWSKREWQHPEGAIFHAFQGGYWGFWMFEVDGYERHEDSVSLNWTKGGFQECRGNARGGAFFVENVLEELDAPGEYFYDKANKRLYLYPNGTIEDMTTVLLSQQENLIEIRGTSDHPVMNITLNGMTFAYTRNTYMEPFEVPSGGDWALHRGGVVFVDGAENIHVQYNVFEQNGNNNVFFTNHVTHSVIEYNEMKYGSDSGILFIGSSDLMDGTREEHPHDNLIQHNLLHELGLYNKQSSPFMQSKTAHTTWTHNIFFNVPRAGININDAFGGGNLVDHSLMFNTVRETADHGPLNTWDRMPFITTYDSGEPSTKPQESKITQNFVIANYHAVWPLDHDDGSCYYYDFDNVLVYGGFKTYLGHSKISENNLYIYPDTKYADETNEFFTEPYCCITSGQKDVYGWGEVWHNNTCIIKSEAIYWFNGVSPETLKELTPVLDHNTIYTPHGKEGTKVNMSYGTKLHSEFVKEAEKDGDAVFYPLPTGKRIEEMIHEKLHI
;
A
#
# COMPACT_ATOMS: atom_id res chain seq x y z
N MET A 1 27.36 12.88 -59.71
CA MET A 1 28.08 13.80 -58.80
C MET A 1 27.09 14.14 -57.71
N ASN A 2 27.11 13.44 -56.57
CA ASN A 2 28.03 13.65 -55.42
C ASN A 2 27.83 15.07 -54.87
N THR A 3 27.60 15.34 -53.57
CA THR A 3 28.05 14.69 -52.31
C THR A 3 27.25 15.38 -51.18
N PHE A 4 26.58 14.72 -50.22
CA PHE A 4 27.08 14.11 -48.98
C PHE A 4 28.15 14.92 -48.21
N LEU A 5 27.79 15.48 -47.05
CA LEU A 5 28.44 15.38 -45.71
C LEU A 5 28.09 16.60 -44.83
N LEU A 6 27.54 16.35 -43.64
CA LEU A 6 28.04 16.95 -42.39
C LEU A 6 27.54 16.11 -41.19
N LEU A 7 28.52 15.56 -40.46
CA LEU A 7 28.45 14.67 -39.30
C LEU A 7 28.95 15.43 -38.05
N LEU A 8 28.37 15.07 -36.88
CA LEU A 8 28.90 15.15 -35.51
C LEU A 8 29.15 16.55 -34.88
N SER A 9 28.91 16.85 -33.58
CA SER A 9 28.51 16.06 -32.40
C SER A 9 28.51 16.94 -31.12
N VAL A 10 27.73 16.51 -30.09
CA VAL A 10 28.05 16.49 -28.63
C VAL A 10 27.60 17.64 -27.67
N VAL A 11 26.58 17.27 -26.84
CA VAL A 11 26.45 17.41 -25.34
C VAL A 11 26.01 18.81 -24.81
N ILE A 12 24.98 18.99 -23.96
CA ILE A 12 24.65 18.41 -22.62
C ILE A 12 23.13 18.41 -22.36
N ALA A 13 22.66 17.36 -21.71
CA ALA A 13 21.33 17.17 -21.15
C ALA A 13 21.09 17.97 -19.85
N THR A 14 19.89 18.54 -19.68
CA THR A 14 19.20 18.62 -18.38
C THR A 14 17.70 18.66 -18.64
N SER A 15 17.04 17.50 -18.48
CA SER A 15 15.59 17.41 -18.35
C SER A 15 15.20 17.98 -16.97
N THR A 16 14.37 19.02 -16.96
CA THR A 16 13.68 19.53 -15.77
C THR A 16 12.25 19.01 -15.79
N ASP A 17 11.91 18.18 -14.81
CA ASP A 17 10.57 17.73 -14.40
C ASP A 17 9.51 17.49 -15.49
N ARG A 18 9.38 16.22 -15.89
CA ARG A 18 8.23 15.69 -16.62
C ARG A 18 7.44 14.61 -15.86
N HIS A 19 7.64 14.49 -14.54
CA HIS A 19 6.98 13.44 -13.78
C HIS A 19 5.56 13.82 -13.34
N ILE A 20 4.62 13.04 -13.91
CA ILE A 20 3.19 12.89 -13.61
C ILE A 20 2.27 13.99 -14.13
N GLY A 21 1.50 13.61 -15.15
CA GLY A 21 0.36 14.37 -15.66
C GLY A 21 -0.78 14.47 -14.65
N MET A 22 -1.56 15.54 -14.77
CA MET A 22 -2.77 15.76 -13.97
C MET A 22 -3.77 14.62 -14.20
N PHE A 23 -4.01 13.79 -13.18
CA PHE A 23 -5.22 12.98 -13.06
C PHE A 23 -6.27 13.85 -12.34
N PRO A 24 -7.54 13.94 -12.80
CA PRO A 24 -8.32 12.96 -13.53
C PRO A 24 -8.47 13.30 -15.03
N ASN A 25 -8.64 12.28 -15.85
CA ASN A 25 -8.99 12.44 -17.26
C ASN A 25 -10.44 12.96 -17.39
N ARG A 26 -10.59 14.29 -17.49
CA ARG A 26 -11.72 14.88 -18.23
C ARG A 26 -11.32 14.97 -19.70
N ILE A 27 -11.68 13.98 -20.50
CA ILE A 27 -11.55 14.08 -21.95
C ILE A 27 -12.86 14.65 -22.47
N ASN A 28 -12.82 15.80 -23.13
CA ASN A 28 -14.01 16.48 -23.68
C ASN A 28 -15.12 16.79 -22.64
N GLY A 29 -14.78 16.88 -21.35
CA GLY A 29 -15.75 17.16 -20.28
C GLY A 29 -16.43 15.93 -19.67
N GLU A 30 -16.06 14.72 -20.09
CA GLU A 30 -16.57 13.46 -19.51
C GLU A 30 -15.57 12.85 -18.54
N PHE A 31 -16.08 12.29 -17.44
CA PHE A 31 -15.27 11.66 -16.38
C PHE A 31 -14.79 10.28 -16.84
N HIS A 32 -13.48 10.02 -16.77
CA HIS A 32 -12.91 8.70 -17.05
C HIS A 32 -12.64 7.92 -15.76
N ASP A 33 -13.04 6.65 -15.78
CA ASP A 33 -12.78 5.65 -14.75
C ASP A 33 -11.26 5.45 -14.54
N LEU A 34 -10.78 5.77 -13.34
CA LEU A 34 -9.37 5.64 -12.93
C LEU A 34 -8.92 4.19 -12.75
N SER A 35 -9.87 3.25 -12.60
CA SER A 35 -9.59 1.81 -12.48
C SER A 35 -9.43 1.12 -13.82
N ARG A 36 -9.74 1.81 -14.94
CA ARG A 36 -9.63 1.30 -16.30
C ARG A 36 -8.43 1.95 -17.04
N PRO A 37 -7.55 1.16 -17.66
CA PRO A 37 -6.49 1.71 -18.53
C PRO A 37 -7.08 2.54 -19.69
N TYR A 38 -6.40 3.62 -20.08
CA TYR A 38 -6.87 4.59 -21.09
C TYR A 38 -7.34 3.96 -22.41
N LEU A 39 -6.66 2.89 -22.85
CA LEU A 39 -6.94 2.19 -24.12
C LEU A 39 -7.80 0.94 -23.96
N ALA A 40 -8.26 0.61 -22.75
CA ALA A 40 -9.16 -0.52 -22.52
C ALA A 40 -10.58 -0.17 -22.99
N ASP A 41 -11.23 -1.15 -23.63
CA ASP A 41 -12.61 -0.99 -24.11
C ASP A 41 -13.55 -1.04 -22.89
N VAL A 42 -14.45 -0.05 -22.76
CA VAL A 42 -15.39 0.07 -21.63
C VAL A 42 -16.23 -1.18 -21.44
N ASN A 43 -16.75 -1.73 -22.54
CA ASN A 43 -17.62 -2.90 -22.51
C ASN A 43 -16.83 -4.12 -22.01
N VAL A 44 -15.61 -4.30 -22.51
CA VAL A 44 -14.78 -5.44 -22.11
C VAL A 44 -14.32 -5.32 -20.65
N ASP A 45 -13.92 -4.13 -20.21
CA ASP A 45 -13.56 -3.86 -18.81
C ASP A 45 -14.71 -4.19 -17.85
N CYS A 46 -15.95 -3.81 -18.20
CA CYS A 46 -17.12 -4.18 -17.42
C CYS A 46 -17.36 -5.70 -17.32
N HIS A 47 -17.11 -6.45 -18.40
CA HIS A 47 -17.20 -7.90 -18.38
C HIS A 47 -16.11 -8.55 -17.50
N ILE A 48 -14.89 -8.02 -17.51
CA ILE A 48 -13.80 -8.46 -16.62
C ILE A 48 -14.16 -8.20 -15.15
N LYS A 49 -14.62 -6.99 -14.83
CA LYS A 49 -15.01 -6.60 -13.46
C LYS A 49 -16.20 -7.42 -12.96
N LYS A 50 -17.18 -7.71 -13.82
CA LYS A 50 -18.31 -8.56 -13.46
C LYS A 50 -17.84 -9.99 -13.14
N ALA A 51 -16.97 -10.57 -13.96
CA ALA A 51 -16.40 -11.89 -13.70
C ALA A 51 -15.58 -11.90 -12.38
N ALA A 52 -14.87 -10.82 -12.07
CA ALA A 52 -14.13 -10.68 -10.81
C ALA A 52 -15.05 -10.68 -9.58
N TYR A 53 -16.21 -10.02 -9.68
CA TYR A 53 -17.22 -10.04 -8.64
C TYR A 53 -17.92 -11.40 -8.49
N ASP A 54 -18.16 -12.09 -9.60
CA ASP A 54 -18.67 -13.47 -9.57
C ASP A 54 -17.64 -14.42 -8.93
N PHE A 55 -16.34 -14.24 -9.24
CA PHE A 55 -15.25 -14.98 -8.61
C PHE A 55 -15.16 -14.72 -7.10
N ALA A 56 -15.23 -13.45 -6.66
CA ALA A 56 -15.23 -13.08 -5.25
C ALA A 56 -16.32 -13.82 -4.46
N LYS A 57 -17.53 -13.91 -5.03
CA LYS A 57 -18.65 -14.65 -4.45
C LYS A 57 -18.41 -16.16 -4.41
N ALA A 58 -17.74 -16.70 -5.42
CA ALA A 58 -17.43 -18.13 -5.48
C ALA A 58 -16.40 -18.54 -4.43
N ILE A 59 -15.35 -17.73 -4.21
CA ILE A 59 -14.26 -18.08 -3.28
C ILE A 59 -14.55 -17.71 -1.81
N GLN A 60 -15.44 -16.74 -1.55
CA GLN A 60 -15.85 -16.33 -0.20
C GLN A 60 -17.38 -16.17 -0.08
N PRO A 61 -18.18 -17.23 -0.29
CA PRO A 61 -19.65 -17.15 -0.26
C PRO A 61 -20.21 -16.71 1.10
N GLU A 62 -19.47 -16.92 2.18
CA GLU A 62 -19.83 -16.55 3.56
C GLU A 62 -20.05 -15.04 3.76
N ARG A 63 -19.46 -14.19 2.91
CA ARG A 63 -19.63 -12.72 2.98
C ARG A 63 -20.90 -12.21 2.31
N GLY A 64 -21.59 -13.05 1.53
CA GLY A 64 -22.89 -12.71 0.93
C GLY A 64 -22.80 -11.75 -0.25
N ASN A 65 -23.04 -10.45 -0.01
CA ASN A 65 -23.25 -9.48 -1.10
C ASN A 65 -21.94 -8.98 -1.72
N HIS A 66 -20.83 -9.01 -0.98
CA HIS A 66 -19.53 -8.48 -1.42
C HIS A 66 -19.61 -7.00 -1.82
N ARG A 67 -20.31 -6.19 -1.01
CA ARG A 67 -20.56 -4.78 -1.30
C ARG A 67 -19.25 -3.98 -1.41
N ALA A 68 -18.26 -4.28 -0.57
CA ALA A 68 -16.95 -3.62 -0.65
C ALA A 68 -16.22 -3.93 -1.97
N VAL A 69 -16.25 -5.19 -2.42
CA VAL A 69 -15.68 -5.61 -3.71
C VAL A 69 -16.42 -4.95 -4.87
N PHE A 70 -17.75 -4.92 -4.82
CA PHE A 70 -18.58 -4.27 -5.83
C PHE A 70 -18.24 -2.79 -6.00
N ASP A 71 -18.10 -2.07 -4.88
CA ASP A 71 -17.77 -0.65 -4.86
C ASP A 71 -16.35 -0.40 -5.38
N ALA A 72 -15.38 -1.22 -4.98
CA ALA A 72 -13.99 -1.10 -5.43
C ALA A 72 -13.80 -1.41 -6.93
N LEU A 73 -14.60 -2.32 -7.49
CA LEU A 73 -14.65 -2.59 -8.93
C LEU A 73 -15.47 -1.55 -9.71
N GLN A 74 -16.11 -0.60 -9.00
CA GLN A 74 -16.93 0.47 -9.58
C GLN A 74 -18.09 -0.05 -10.46
N LEU A 75 -18.69 -1.18 -10.10
CA LEU A 75 -19.67 -1.88 -10.95
C LEU A 75 -20.97 -1.10 -11.23
N GLN A 76 -21.28 -0.03 -10.48
CA GLN A 76 -22.37 0.87 -10.84
C GLN A 76 -22.15 1.54 -12.20
N GLN A 77 -20.89 1.76 -12.60
CA GLN A 77 -20.53 2.31 -13.92
C GLN A 77 -20.74 1.29 -15.05
N CYS A 78 -20.94 0.02 -14.70
CA CYS A 78 -21.32 -1.07 -15.60
C CYS A 78 -22.82 -1.37 -15.54
N ASP A 79 -23.62 -0.37 -15.15
CA ASP A 79 -25.08 -0.44 -15.03
C ASP A 79 -25.60 -1.53 -14.07
N MET A 80 -24.77 -1.96 -13.11
CA MET A 80 -25.19 -2.91 -12.06
C MET A 80 -25.79 -2.16 -10.87
N GLU A 81 -26.83 -2.74 -10.29
CA GLU A 81 -27.44 -2.23 -9.06
C GLU A 81 -26.53 -2.50 -7.86
N ARG A 82 -26.30 -1.45 -7.05
CA ARG A 82 -25.45 -1.52 -5.86
C ARG A 82 -26.11 -2.40 -4.78
N PRO A 83 -25.50 -3.53 -4.36
CA PRO A 83 -26.14 -4.50 -3.45
C PRO A 83 -26.22 -3.96 -2.02
N GLU A 84 -27.00 -4.54 -1.10
CA GLU A 84 -27.01 -4.09 0.31
C GLU A 84 -25.66 -4.31 1.02
N GLU A 85 -25.43 -3.62 2.15
CA GLU A 85 -24.22 -3.80 2.98
C GLU A 85 -24.05 -5.25 3.47
N ASP A 86 -22.80 -5.68 3.56
CA ASP A 86 -22.45 -7.01 4.03
C ASP A 86 -22.74 -7.17 5.53
N LYS A 87 -23.32 -8.31 5.91
CA LYS A 87 -23.51 -8.64 7.31
C LYS A 87 -22.19 -9.13 7.92
N PRO A 88 -21.93 -8.86 9.21
CA PRO A 88 -20.81 -9.47 9.91
C PRO A 88 -20.84 -10.99 9.78
N LEU A 89 -19.67 -11.61 9.63
CA LEU A 89 -19.54 -13.06 9.60
C LEU A 89 -20.03 -13.66 10.93
N ASN A 90 -20.77 -14.76 10.83
CA ASN A 90 -21.20 -15.48 12.02
C ASN A 90 -20.04 -16.26 12.63
N ILE A 91 -19.62 -15.86 13.82
CA ILE A 91 -18.55 -16.50 14.59
C ILE A 91 -19.04 -17.87 15.08
N PRO A 92 -18.34 -18.98 14.76
CA PRO A 92 -18.72 -20.31 15.20
C PRO A 92 -18.68 -20.46 16.74
N GLU A 93 -19.64 -21.20 17.29
CA GLU A 93 -19.64 -21.53 18.72
C GLU A 93 -18.48 -22.48 19.06
N ILE A 94 -17.75 -22.17 20.13
CA ILE A 94 -16.69 -23.03 20.66
C ILE A 94 -17.34 -24.23 21.35
N LYS A 95 -17.34 -25.39 20.68
CA LYS A 95 -18.02 -26.62 21.15
C LYS A 95 -17.56 -27.13 22.51
N ASP A 96 -16.30 -26.93 22.85
CA ASP A 96 -15.75 -27.32 24.15
C ASP A 96 -14.71 -26.28 24.60
N PRO A 97 -15.16 -25.29 25.39
CA PRO A 97 -14.34 -24.17 25.82
C PRO A 97 -13.41 -24.51 27.00
N GLY A 98 -13.44 -25.75 27.51
CA GLY A 98 -12.66 -26.12 28.69
C GLY A 98 -12.91 -25.19 29.90
N PHE A 99 -11.84 -24.84 30.62
CA PHE A 99 -11.95 -23.92 31.76
C PHE A 99 -12.26 -22.50 31.28
N THR A 100 -13.39 -21.95 31.70
CA THR A 100 -13.94 -20.71 31.14
C THR A 100 -13.92 -19.55 32.13
N VAL A 101 -13.48 -18.37 31.67
CA VAL A 101 -13.50 -17.11 32.41
C VAL A 101 -14.22 -16.04 31.60
N PHE A 102 -15.12 -15.28 32.21
CA PHE A 102 -15.88 -14.21 31.58
C PHE A 102 -15.36 -12.84 32.03
N VAL A 103 -15.26 -11.93 31.06
CA VAL A 103 -14.89 -10.52 31.27
C VAL A 103 -16.05 -9.63 30.87
N SER A 104 -16.39 -8.64 31.69
CA SER A 104 -17.43 -7.66 31.39
C SER A 104 -17.04 -6.30 31.92
N ILE A 105 -16.99 -5.29 31.04
CA ILE A 105 -16.71 -3.91 31.46
C ILE A 105 -17.86 -3.28 32.26
N THR A 106 -19.10 -3.76 32.06
CA THR A 106 -20.30 -3.23 32.71
C THR A 106 -20.61 -3.90 34.04
N ASN A 107 -20.48 -5.23 34.11
CA ASN A 107 -20.88 -6.04 35.27
C ASN A 107 -19.69 -6.71 36.00
N GLY A 108 -18.47 -6.54 35.51
CA GLY A 108 -17.28 -7.21 36.02
C GLY A 108 -16.62 -6.51 37.21
N ASN A 109 -15.92 -7.31 38.02
CA ASN A 109 -15.04 -6.85 39.09
C ASN A 109 -13.86 -7.80 39.22
N ASP A 110 -12.62 -7.29 39.26
CA ASP A 110 -11.41 -8.14 39.28
C ASP A 110 -11.21 -8.94 40.58
N ASN A 111 -12.06 -8.71 41.60
CA ASN A 111 -12.14 -9.56 42.78
C ASN A 111 -13.11 -10.75 42.62
N ASN A 112 -13.82 -10.84 41.50
CA ASN A 112 -14.70 -11.96 41.20
C ASN A 112 -13.92 -13.20 40.72
N ASP A 113 -14.61 -14.34 40.70
CA ASP A 113 -14.06 -15.64 40.29
C ASP A 113 -14.02 -15.84 38.76
N GLY A 114 -14.63 -14.95 37.98
CA GLY A 114 -14.64 -15.04 36.52
C GLY A 114 -15.76 -15.92 35.96
N SER A 115 -16.69 -16.40 36.79
CA SER A 115 -17.88 -17.10 36.31
C SER A 115 -18.82 -16.15 35.53
N MET A 116 -19.73 -16.71 34.73
CA MET A 116 -20.70 -15.90 33.96
C MET A 116 -21.55 -14.95 34.83
N ASN A 117 -21.87 -15.37 36.06
CA ASN A 117 -22.65 -14.57 37.02
C ASN A 117 -21.79 -13.59 37.82
N ARG A 118 -20.48 -13.83 37.89
CA ARG A 118 -19.50 -12.98 38.58
C ARG A 118 -18.27 -12.80 37.67
N PRO A 119 -18.42 -12.08 36.55
CA PRO A 119 -17.31 -11.89 35.62
C PRO A 119 -16.23 -11.00 36.24
N VAL A 120 -15.00 -11.14 35.75
CA VAL A 120 -13.94 -10.16 36.04
C VAL A 120 -14.09 -8.93 35.15
N LYS A 121 -13.41 -7.83 35.48
CA LYS A 121 -13.52 -6.56 34.75
C LYS A 121 -12.47 -6.46 33.64
N THR A 122 -11.27 -6.96 33.88
CA THR A 122 -10.12 -6.80 32.97
C THR A 122 -9.72 -8.12 32.30
N LEU A 123 -9.21 -8.01 31.07
CA LEU A 123 -8.70 -9.14 30.30
C LEU A 123 -7.45 -9.73 30.95
N GLU A 124 -6.57 -8.89 31.49
CA GLU A 124 -5.36 -9.29 32.20
C GLU A 124 -5.71 -10.13 33.43
N LYS A 125 -6.76 -9.74 34.18
CA LYS A 125 -7.22 -10.54 35.31
C LYS A 125 -7.75 -11.89 34.84
N ALA A 126 -8.50 -11.93 33.74
CA ALA A 126 -9.02 -13.19 33.21
C ALA A 126 -7.91 -14.16 32.82
N VAL A 127 -6.93 -13.69 32.04
CA VAL A 127 -5.75 -14.50 31.68
C VAL A 127 -4.99 -14.93 32.93
N SER A 128 -4.86 -14.08 33.94
CA SER A 128 -4.21 -14.48 35.20
C SER A 128 -4.91 -15.64 35.91
N ILE A 129 -6.25 -15.77 35.78
CA ILE A 129 -7.02 -16.86 36.39
C ILE A 129 -6.83 -18.16 35.62
N THR A 130 -6.62 -18.10 34.30
CA THR A 130 -6.40 -19.29 33.48
C THR A 130 -4.98 -19.87 33.65
N ARG A 131 -4.01 -19.07 34.12
CA ARG A 131 -2.64 -19.54 34.39
C ARG A 131 -2.58 -20.59 35.49
N GLY A 132 -1.89 -21.69 35.21
CA GLY A 132 -1.80 -22.85 36.09
C GLY A 132 -2.97 -23.84 35.95
N ILE A 133 -3.96 -23.56 35.10
CA ILE A 133 -4.97 -24.53 34.69
C ILE A 133 -4.42 -25.36 33.52
N GLU A 134 -4.50 -26.68 33.65
CA GLU A 134 -4.11 -27.62 32.60
C GLU A 134 -5.23 -27.82 31.57
N GLY A 135 -4.85 -28.08 30.32
CA GLY A 135 -5.78 -28.31 29.22
C GLY A 135 -6.36 -27.03 28.62
N ARG A 136 -7.49 -27.17 27.92
CA ARG A 136 -8.14 -26.07 27.19
C ARG A 136 -8.75 -25.05 28.14
N LYS A 137 -8.57 -23.78 27.79
CA LYS A 137 -9.02 -22.61 28.55
C LYS A 137 -9.64 -21.62 27.59
N THR A 138 -10.75 -20.98 27.98
CA THR A 138 -11.38 -19.93 27.19
C THR A 138 -11.63 -18.69 28.04
N VAL A 139 -11.21 -17.53 27.54
CA VAL A 139 -11.60 -16.23 28.04
C VAL A 139 -12.67 -15.66 27.11
N TYR A 140 -13.88 -15.50 27.63
CA TYR A 140 -15.00 -14.87 26.94
C TYR A 140 -15.09 -13.39 27.30
N LEU A 141 -15.04 -12.55 26.26
CA LEU A 141 -15.29 -11.12 26.37
C LEU A 141 -16.76 -10.84 26.10
N ARG A 142 -17.40 -10.11 27.01
CA ARG A 142 -18.75 -9.59 26.82
C ARG A 142 -18.73 -8.27 26.04
N GLU A 143 -19.85 -7.91 25.45
CA GLU A 143 -20.04 -6.69 24.64
C GLU A 143 -19.41 -5.46 25.30
N GLY A 144 -18.64 -4.71 24.51
CA GLY A 144 -17.99 -3.48 24.98
C GLY A 144 -16.65 -3.19 24.33
N THR A 145 -16.10 -2.02 24.68
CA THR A 145 -14.75 -1.60 24.29
C THR A 145 -13.80 -1.74 25.47
N TYR A 146 -12.72 -2.48 25.28
CA TYR A 146 -11.67 -2.75 26.25
C TYR A 146 -10.43 -1.95 25.87
N TYR A 147 -10.20 -0.85 26.58
CA TYR A 147 -9.04 0.02 26.37
C TYR A 147 -7.81 -0.56 27.05
N LEU A 148 -6.78 -0.90 26.27
CA LEU A 148 -5.54 -1.46 26.79
C LEU A 148 -4.51 -0.34 27.04
N SER A 149 -3.94 -0.32 28.24
CA SER A 149 -2.84 0.60 28.60
C SER A 149 -1.46 0.04 28.29
N LYS A 150 -1.39 -1.26 27.98
CA LYS A 150 -0.22 -2.01 27.55
C LYS A 150 -0.67 -3.26 26.78
N PRO A 151 0.19 -3.87 25.96
CA PRO A 151 -0.16 -5.11 25.28
C PRO A 151 -0.46 -6.25 26.28
N LEU A 152 -1.42 -7.12 25.92
CA LEU A 152 -1.63 -8.38 26.62
C LEU A 152 -0.52 -9.36 26.23
N LEU A 153 0.41 -9.61 27.15
CA LEU A 153 1.49 -10.57 26.96
C LEU A 153 1.05 -12.00 27.28
N LEU A 154 1.06 -12.84 26.25
CA LEU A 154 0.88 -14.28 26.32
C LEU A 154 2.24 -14.97 26.14
N THR A 155 2.53 -15.94 27.00
CA THR A 155 3.76 -16.73 26.95
C THR A 155 3.42 -18.21 27.09
N LYS A 156 4.42 -19.08 27.17
CA LYS A 156 4.23 -20.54 27.30
C LYS A 156 3.30 -20.97 28.44
N VAL A 157 3.18 -20.17 29.51
CA VAL A 157 2.24 -20.46 30.61
C VAL A 157 0.76 -20.38 30.20
N ASP A 158 0.50 -19.76 29.05
CA ASP A 158 -0.82 -19.48 28.51
C ASP A 158 -1.25 -20.50 27.44
N ASP A 159 -0.43 -21.52 27.12
CA ASP A 159 -0.72 -22.55 26.10
C ASP A 159 -2.15 -23.12 26.19
N ASN A 160 -2.78 -23.42 25.05
CA ASN A 160 -4.17 -23.91 24.94
C ASN A 160 -5.24 -22.88 25.39
N LEU A 161 -4.99 -21.59 25.17
CA LEU A 161 -5.91 -20.50 25.50
C LEU A 161 -6.63 -19.99 24.25
N THR A 162 -7.96 -19.94 24.32
CA THR A 162 -8.80 -19.19 23.39
C THR A 162 -9.28 -17.90 24.04
N ILE A 163 -9.10 -16.77 23.34
CA ILE A 163 -9.72 -15.49 23.69
C ILE A 163 -10.77 -15.19 22.63
N SER A 164 -12.03 -15.07 23.05
CA SER A 164 -13.16 -14.94 22.12
C SER A 164 -14.18 -13.92 22.60
N SER A 165 -14.87 -13.26 21.67
CA SER A 165 -16.18 -12.67 21.99
C SER A 165 -17.16 -13.77 22.38
N TYR A 166 -18.12 -13.43 23.25
CA TYR A 166 -19.17 -14.35 23.67
C TYR A 166 -20.41 -14.20 22.78
N ASN A 167 -20.93 -15.28 22.21
CA ASN A 167 -22.20 -15.31 21.47
C ASN A 167 -22.35 -14.21 20.39
N ASN A 168 -21.31 -13.97 19.58
CA ASN A 168 -21.30 -12.92 18.55
C ASN A 168 -21.52 -11.48 19.10
N GLU A 169 -21.30 -11.25 20.40
CA GLU A 169 -21.32 -9.91 20.98
C GLU A 169 -20.22 -9.02 20.38
N LYS A 170 -20.50 -7.74 20.16
CA LYS A 170 -19.54 -6.79 19.60
C LYS A 170 -18.49 -6.42 20.65
N VAL A 171 -17.27 -6.91 20.45
CA VAL A 171 -16.12 -6.69 21.33
C VAL A 171 -15.04 -5.93 20.59
N VAL A 172 -14.58 -4.82 21.16
CA VAL A 172 -13.46 -4.03 20.63
C VAL A 172 -12.31 -4.05 21.63
N LEU A 173 -11.15 -4.54 21.22
CA LEU A 173 -9.88 -4.29 21.90
C LEU A 173 -9.27 -3.03 21.29
N SER A 174 -9.15 -1.98 22.10
CA SER A 174 -8.75 -0.65 21.65
C SER A 174 -7.37 -0.28 22.15
N GLY A 175 -6.52 0.21 21.25
CA GLY A 175 -5.23 0.82 21.57
C GLY A 175 -5.32 2.29 21.98
N ALA A 176 -6.52 2.85 22.02
CA ALA A 176 -6.76 4.22 22.40
C ALA A 176 -7.14 4.37 23.88
N LYS A 177 -7.04 5.60 24.36
CA LYS A 177 -7.63 6.04 25.62
C LYS A 177 -8.88 6.85 25.32
N GLU A 178 -9.99 6.50 25.96
CA GLU A 178 -11.19 7.33 25.95
C GLU A 178 -11.03 8.53 26.87
N ALA A 179 -11.43 9.69 26.37
CA ALA A 179 -11.39 10.95 27.09
C ALA A 179 -12.71 11.71 26.90
N LYS A 180 -13.20 12.31 27.99
CA LYS A 180 -14.28 13.29 27.95
C LYS A 180 -13.69 14.68 27.86
N VAL A 181 -14.17 15.48 26.92
CA VAL A 181 -13.62 16.80 26.61
C VAL A 181 -14.71 17.87 26.58
N GLU A 182 -14.35 19.07 27.03
CA GLU A 182 -15.19 20.26 26.94
C GLU A 182 -14.61 21.21 25.90
N TRP A 183 -15.34 21.41 24.81
CA TRP A 183 -14.92 22.27 23.70
C TRP A 183 -15.35 23.73 23.94
N LYS A 184 -14.42 24.65 23.72
CA LYS A 184 -14.66 26.10 23.74
C LYS A 184 -14.37 26.70 22.37
N PRO A 185 -15.16 27.68 21.90
CA PRO A 185 -14.84 28.41 20.68
C PRO A 185 -13.44 29.03 20.78
N TYR A 186 -12.63 28.86 19.74
CA TYR A 186 -11.30 29.47 19.63
C TYR A 186 -11.25 30.50 18.51
N ARG A 187 -11.50 30.08 17.27
CA ARG A 187 -11.61 30.95 16.07
C ARG A 187 -12.81 30.50 15.24
N VAL A 188 -13.99 30.99 15.60
CA VAL A 188 -15.27 30.58 14.98
C VAL A 188 -15.90 31.77 14.26
N GLY A 189 -16.20 31.60 12.97
CA GLY A 189 -16.77 32.65 12.12
C GLY A 189 -15.74 33.68 11.63
N GLU A 190 -14.46 33.44 11.88
CA GLU A 190 -13.35 34.22 11.34
C GLU A 190 -13.02 33.77 9.92
N PHE A 191 -12.39 34.66 9.14
CA PHE A 191 -11.85 34.33 7.82
C PHE A 191 -10.37 34.68 7.76
N ASP A 192 -9.56 33.77 7.26
CA ASP A 192 -8.23 34.08 6.73
C ASP A 192 -8.39 34.40 5.24
N VAL A 193 -7.97 35.60 4.80
CA VAL A 193 -8.17 36.08 3.42
C VAL A 193 -6.83 36.32 2.74
N PHE A 194 -6.70 35.83 1.50
CA PHE A 194 -5.47 35.80 0.73
C PHE A 194 -5.67 36.44 -0.64
N SER A 195 -5.00 37.57 -0.87
CA SER A 195 -4.96 38.25 -2.17
C SER A 195 -4.02 37.55 -3.15
N ASP A 196 -4.32 37.67 -4.44
CA ASP A 196 -3.61 37.04 -5.55
C ASP A 196 -3.48 35.51 -5.42
N GLN A 197 -4.51 34.87 -4.85
CA GLN A 197 -4.60 33.41 -4.66
C GLN A 197 -5.94 32.89 -5.16
N ASP A 198 -5.90 31.83 -5.96
CA ASP A 198 -7.08 31.12 -6.45
C ASP A 198 -7.19 29.76 -5.74
N ALA A 199 -8.28 29.55 -5.01
CA ALA A 199 -8.57 28.30 -4.31
C ALA A 199 -9.56 27.38 -5.06
N ALA A 200 -10.02 27.80 -6.24
CA ALA A 200 -10.93 27.04 -7.09
C ALA A 200 -10.23 26.45 -8.33
N VAL A 201 -8.90 26.60 -8.47
CA VAL A 201 -8.20 26.15 -9.68
C VAL A 201 -8.36 24.65 -9.94
N ASP A 202 -8.23 23.82 -8.90
CA ASP A 202 -8.29 22.35 -9.04
C ASP A 202 -9.73 21.88 -9.28
N ILE A 203 -10.71 22.72 -8.93
CA ILE A 203 -12.13 22.50 -9.19
C ILE A 203 -12.47 22.93 -10.64
N ALA A 204 -11.80 23.97 -11.13
CA ALA A 204 -11.97 24.58 -12.46
C ALA A 204 -13.45 24.79 -12.85
N PRO A 205 -14.26 25.48 -12.01
CA PRO A 205 -15.66 25.74 -12.32
C PRO A 205 -15.79 26.58 -13.59
N GLN A 206 -16.80 26.37 -14.42
CA GLN A 206 -17.08 27.26 -15.54
C GLN A 206 -17.61 28.62 -15.04
N PRO A 207 -17.46 29.72 -15.81
CA PRO A 207 -17.94 31.04 -15.38
C PRO A 207 -19.44 31.02 -15.04
N GLY A 208 -19.79 31.40 -13.81
CA GLY A 208 -21.18 31.45 -13.34
C GLY A 208 -21.82 30.08 -13.08
N MET A 209 -21.04 28.99 -13.07
CA MET A 209 -21.54 27.63 -12.89
C MET A 209 -20.93 26.98 -11.64
N GLU A 210 -21.77 26.30 -10.88
CA GLU A 210 -21.34 25.47 -9.75
C GLU A 210 -20.74 24.13 -10.22
N VAL A 211 -19.96 23.50 -9.35
CA VAL A 211 -19.55 22.10 -9.48
C VAL A 211 -20.12 21.37 -8.28
N LYS A 212 -20.99 20.40 -8.58
CA LYS A 212 -21.73 19.63 -7.57
C LYS A 212 -20.80 19.11 -6.47
N ASP A 213 -21.23 19.28 -5.23
CA ASP A 213 -20.57 18.80 -4.00
C ASP A 213 -19.19 19.44 -3.72
N ARG A 214 -18.73 20.41 -4.53
CA ARG A 214 -17.39 21.03 -4.39
C ARG A 214 -17.42 22.54 -4.26
N ILE A 215 -18.06 23.22 -5.21
CA ILE A 215 -18.11 24.68 -5.25
C ILE A 215 -19.47 25.17 -5.75
N LYS A 216 -19.99 26.21 -5.11
CA LYS A 216 -21.28 26.82 -5.40
C LYS A 216 -21.08 28.21 -5.99
N PHE A 217 -21.77 28.52 -7.09
CA PHE A 217 -21.78 29.87 -7.63
C PHE A 217 -22.82 30.71 -6.88
N TYR A 218 -22.41 31.80 -6.24
CA TYR A 218 -23.35 32.65 -5.52
C TYR A 218 -23.98 33.70 -6.43
N SER A 219 -23.16 34.61 -6.97
CA SER A 219 -23.59 35.64 -7.91
C SER A 219 -22.37 36.42 -8.43
N LYS A 220 -22.61 37.43 -9.26
CA LYS A 220 -21.61 38.45 -9.57
C LYS A 220 -21.71 39.61 -8.57
N VAL A 221 -20.66 39.84 -7.79
CA VAL A 221 -20.59 40.88 -6.76
C VAL A 221 -19.41 41.83 -6.99
N PRO A 222 -19.56 43.14 -6.71
CA PRO A 222 -18.56 44.16 -7.01
C PRO A 222 -17.35 44.16 -6.07
N SER A 223 -17.37 43.43 -4.96
CA SER A 223 -16.25 43.41 -4.01
C SER A 223 -16.11 42.06 -3.30
N VAL A 224 -14.92 41.83 -2.75
CA VAL A 224 -14.59 40.65 -1.95
C VAL A 224 -15.42 40.55 -0.67
N GLU A 225 -15.73 41.68 -0.02
CA GLU A 225 -16.50 41.71 1.24
C GLU A 225 -17.94 41.25 1.02
N GLU A 226 -18.54 41.59 -0.13
CA GLU A 226 -19.85 41.06 -0.50
C GLU A 226 -19.80 39.55 -0.73
N CYS A 227 -18.72 39.05 -1.36
CA CYS A 227 -18.53 37.61 -1.55
C CYS A 227 -18.37 36.86 -0.22
N GLN A 228 -17.53 37.39 0.67
CA GLN A 228 -17.34 36.86 2.02
C GLN A 228 -18.67 36.84 2.80
N THR A 229 -19.48 37.89 2.70
CA THR A 229 -20.79 37.96 3.36
C THR A 229 -21.76 36.89 2.83
N LEU A 230 -21.69 36.55 1.53
CA LEU A 230 -22.50 35.47 0.95
C LEU A 230 -22.06 34.11 1.49
N CYS A 231 -20.75 33.86 1.56
CA CYS A 231 -20.20 32.65 2.18
C CYS A 231 -20.55 32.55 3.67
N ASP A 232 -20.46 33.64 4.43
CA ASP A 232 -20.75 33.60 5.87
C ASP A 232 -22.20 33.18 6.17
N LYS A 233 -23.15 33.60 5.33
CA LYS A 233 -24.57 33.24 5.43
C LYS A 233 -24.88 31.81 4.99
N ASP A 234 -24.02 31.20 4.19
CA ASP A 234 -24.18 29.83 3.74
C ASP A 234 -23.55 28.88 4.75
N THR A 235 -24.38 27.99 5.32
CA THR A 235 -23.94 27.03 6.35
C THR A 235 -23.05 25.93 5.79
N GLU A 236 -23.06 25.71 4.48
CA GLU A 236 -22.19 24.73 3.80
C GLU A 236 -20.85 25.36 3.41
N CYS A 237 -20.73 26.69 3.42
CA CYS A 237 -19.53 27.37 2.97
C CYS A 237 -18.39 27.24 3.97
N THR A 238 -17.27 26.71 3.48
CA THR A 238 -16.00 26.56 4.20
C THR A 238 -14.94 27.53 3.70
N GLY A 239 -15.16 28.17 2.56
CA GLY A 239 -14.30 29.23 2.02
C GLY A 239 -14.92 29.89 0.78
N PHE A 240 -14.30 30.94 0.26
CA PHE A 240 -14.79 31.64 -0.94
C PHE A 240 -13.64 31.95 -1.91
N VAL A 241 -14.01 32.19 -3.18
CA VAL A 241 -13.12 32.72 -4.22
C VAL A 241 -13.84 33.85 -4.97
N TRP A 242 -13.16 34.98 -5.13
CA TRP A 242 -13.66 36.17 -5.84
C TRP A 242 -12.64 36.69 -6.87
N TYR A 243 -13.13 37.08 -8.04
CA TYR A 243 -12.30 37.47 -9.19
C TYR A 243 -12.46 38.96 -9.52
N GLU A 244 -11.38 39.73 -9.34
CA GLU A 244 -11.34 41.20 -9.60
C GLU A 244 -10.93 41.56 -11.03
N LYS A 245 -10.44 40.61 -11.82
CA LYS A 245 -9.87 40.87 -13.15
C LYS A 245 -10.93 40.85 -14.26
N GLU A 246 -10.83 41.78 -15.21
CA GLU A 246 -11.62 41.78 -16.44
C GLU A 246 -11.52 40.43 -17.18
N GLY A 247 -12.66 39.90 -17.63
CA GLY A 247 -12.76 38.58 -18.28
C GLY A 247 -14.07 37.87 -17.92
N ASP A 248 -14.19 36.59 -18.30
CA ASP A 248 -15.45 35.82 -18.12
C ASP A 248 -15.80 35.60 -16.64
N TYR A 249 -14.79 35.54 -15.76
CA TYR A 249 -14.94 35.40 -14.32
C TYR A 249 -15.12 36.72 -13.58
N PHE A 250 -15.07 37.87 -14.26
CA PHE A 250 -15.14 39.17 -13.60
C PHE A 250 -16.35 39.28 -12.67
N ASN A 251 -16.08 39.65 -11.41
CA ASN A 251 -17.02 39.75 -10.28
C ASN A 251 -17.66 38.42 -9.84
N ASN A 252 -17.30 37.28 -10.41
CA ASN A 252 -17.85 36.01 -9.96
C ASN A 252 -17.43 35.74 -8.51
N CYS A 253 -18.40 35.38 -7.69
CA CYS A 253 -18.20 34.92 -6.32
C CYS A 253 -18.64 33.47 -6.21
N PHE A 254 -17.73 32.63 -5.73
CA PHE A 254 -17.96 31.22 -5.47
C PHE A 254 -17.74 30.90 -4.00
N GLY A 255 -18.54 29.98 -3.45
CA GLY A 255 -18.34 29.36 -2.14
C GLY A 255 -17.81 27.94 -2.29
N ILE A 256 -16.71 27.64 -1.63
CA ILE A 256 -16.14 26.30 -1.46
C ILE A 256 -16.96 25.58 -0.38
N ILE A 257 -17.41 24.35 -0.66
CA ILE A 257 -18.33 23.60 0.21
C ILE A 257 -17.85 22.17 0.52
N ASP A 258 -16.80 21.69 -0.14
CA ASP A 258 -16.17 20.39 0.17
C ASP A 258 -15.19 20.45 1.36
N GLY A 259 -14.83 21.65 1.81
CA GLY A 259 -13.87 21.84 2.89
C GLY A 259 -12.40 21.74 2.48
N GLU A 260 -12.11 21.55 1.18
CA GLU A 260 -10.75 21.44 0.67
C GLU A 260 -10.24 22.81 0.23
N PHE A 261 -9.26 23.38 0.94
CA PHE A 261 -8.75 24.73 0.66
C PHE A 261 -7.30 24.72 0.19
N ARG A 262 -7.10 24.54 -1.11
CA ARG A 262 -5.77 24.61 -1.74
C ARG A 262 -5.63 25.86 -2.58
N MET A 263 -4.54 26.61 -2.39
CA MET A 263 -4.29 27.86 -3.10
C MET A 263 -3.16 27.73 -4.12
N ILE A 264 -3.36 28.37 -5.28
CA ILE A 264 -2.27 28.68 -6.21
C ILE A 264 -2.16 30.19 -6.40
N SER A 265 -0.97 30.68 -6.75
CA SER A 265 -0.82 32.09 -7.10
C SER A 265 -1.58 32.43 -8.39
N SER A 266 -2.49 33.40 -8.31
CA SER A 266 -3.27 33.91 -9.43
C SER A 266 -3.60 35.38 -9.23
N LYS A 267 -2.99 36.25 -10.04
CA LYS A 267 -3.18 37.70 -9.92
C LYS A 267 -4.61 38.11 -10.18
N GLY A 268 -5.15 38.92 -9.28
CA GLY A 268 -6.52 39.43 -9.38
C GLY A 268 -7.59 38.41 -9.01
N VAL A 269 -7.24 37.48 -8.11
CA VAL A 269 -8.15 36.56 -7.46
C VAL A 269 -7.90 36.65 -5.96
N THR A 270 -8.98 36.74 -5.17
CA THR A 270 -8.90 36.71 -3.71
C THR A 270 -9.69 35.53 -3.20
N SER A 271 -9.04 34.69 -2.40
CA SER A 271 -9.67 33.56 -1.74
C SER A 271 -9.68 33.77 -0.24
N GLY A 272 -10.66 33.22 0.47
CA GLY A 272 -10.65 33.21 1.92
C GLY A 272 -11.23 31.93 2.49
N VAL A 273 -10.67 31.44 3.59
CA VAL A 273 -11.14 30.24 4.28
C VAL A 273 -11.87 30.63 5.56
N LYS A 274 -13.03 30.01 5.79
CA LYS A 274 -13.88 30.22 6.96
C LYS A 274 -13.43 29.28 8.07
N LEU A 275 -13.07 29.84 9.21
CA LEU A 275 -12.58 29.09 10.36
C LEU A 275 -13.70 28.72 11.32
N ASN A 276 -13.65 27.49 11.81
CA ASN A 276 -14.60 26.95 12.78
C ASN A 276 -13.86 26.14 13.86
N ILE A 277 -12.85 26.74 14.48
CA ILE A 277 -11.92 26.03 15.37
C ILE A 277 -12.40 26.09 16.81
N TYR A 278 -12.43 24.93 17.46
CA TYR A 278 -12.67 24.75 18.89
C TYR A 278 -11.41 24.24 19.59
N VAL A 279 -11.31 24.51 20.90
CA VAL A 279 -10.20 24.05 21.73
C VAL A 279 -10.72 23.36 23.00
N ALA A 280 -10.06 22.28 23.40
CA ALA A 280 -10.27 21.58 24.66
C ALA A 280 -8.97 21.52 25.47
N ASP A 281 -9.08 21.63 26.79
CA ASP A 281 -7.98 21.47 27.74
C ASP A 281 -7.89 20.00 28.17
N LEU A 282 -6.75 19.36 27.94
CA LEU A 282 -6.49 17.96 28.30
C LEU A 282 -5.52 17.83 29.48
N SER A 283 -5.23 18.91 30.22
CA SER A 283 -4.24 18.90 31.32
C SER A 283 -4.58 17.90 32.42
N ASP A 284 -5.86 17.63 32.66
CA ASP A 284 -6.34 16.65 33.65
C ASP A 284 -6.43 15.21 33.10
N ILE A 285 -6.11 15.02 31.81
CA ILE A 285 -6.13 13.72 31.15
C ILE A 285 -4.71 13.18 31.09
N ASP A 286 -4.50 12.02 31.70
CA ASP A 286 -3.22 11.31 31.65
C ASP A 286 -2.96 10.78 30.23
N ILE A 287 -2.14 11.50 29.44
CA ILE A 287 -1.80 11.18 28.05
C ILE A 287 -0.28 11.06 27.95
N ASP A 288 0.19 9.98 27.34
CA ASP A 288 1.58 9.82 26.93
C ASP A 288 1.80 10.57 25.60
N ASP A 289 2.28 11.81 25.66
CA ASP A 289 2.50 12.67 24.49
C ASP A 289 3.51 12.10 23.48
N SER A 290 4.35 11.16 23.94
CA SER A 290 5.31 10.48 23.07
C SER A 290 4.65 9.40 22.20
N LYS A 291 3.45 8.94 22.59
CA LYS A 291 2.72 7.85 21.92
C LYS A 291 1.44 8.30 21.23
N PHE A 292 0.89 9.46 21.57
CA PHE A 292 -0.32 9.96 20.91
C PHE A 292 -0.04 10.39 19.47
N THR A 293 -0.66 9.70 18.51
CA THR A 293 -0.47 9.99 17.07
C THR A 293 -1.77 10.17 16.28
N SER A 294 -2.92 9.74 16.81
CA SER A 294 -4.19 9.78 16.07
C SER A 294 -5.39 9.98 16.97
N LEU A 295 -6.23 10.94 16.57
CA LEU A 295 -7.51 11.25 17.22
C LEU A 295 -8.66 10.56 16.48
N PHE A 296 -9.59 9.98 17.24
CA PHE A 296 -10.86 9.49 16.70
C PHE A 296 -12.04 10.08 17.44
N ILE A 297 -13.09 10.43 16.69
CA ILE A 297 -14.36 10.94 17.20
C ILE A 297 -15.48 10.19 16.50
N ASN A 298 -16.42 9.63 17.28
CA ASN A 298 -17.51 8.78 16.77
C ASN A 298 -17.05 7.65 15.83
N GLY A 299 -15.90 7.04 16.15
CA GLY A 299 -15.31 5.96 15.37
C GLY A 299 -14.69 6.40 14.03
N LYS A 300 -14.54 7.70 13.77
CA LYS A 300 -13.88 8.23 12.58
C LYS A 300 -12.53 8.86 12.92
N ARG A 301 -11.50 8.55 12.12
CA ARG A 301 -10.19 9.19 12.20
C ARG A 301 -10.30 10.68 11.89
N GLN A 302 -9.69 11.51 12.72
CA GLN A 302 -9.49 12.93 12.43
C GLN A 302 -8.13 13.12 11.76
N ILE A 303 -8.00 14.17 10.95
CA ILE A 303 -6.83 14.44 10.11
C ILE A 303 -5.91 15.38 10.89
N LEU A 304 -4.60 15.13 10.92
CA LEU A 304 -3.69 16.15 11.45
C LEU A 304 -3.76 17.38 10.54
N ALA A 305 -3.86 18.58 11.12
CA ALA A 305 -3.82 19.84 10.39
C ALA A 305 -2.67 19.85 9.39
N ARG A 306 -2.99 19.98 8.09
CA ARG A 306 -2.03 19.69 7.02
C ARG A 306 -2.18 20.61 5.82
N TYR A 307 -1.07 20.77 5.11
CA TYR A 307 -1.05 21.47 3.83
C TYR A 307 -0.31 20.68 2.74
N PRO A 308 -0.88 20.57 1.53
CA PRO A 308 -2.27 20.92 1.21
C PRO A 308 -3.28 20.06 2.00
N ASN A 309 -4.51 20.56 2.16
CA ASN A 309 -5.57 19.77 2.79
C ASN A 309 -5.82 18.50 1.97
N GLY A 310 -6.06 17.39 2.65
CA GLY A 310 -6.43 16.12 2.05
C GLY A 310 -6.77 15.09 3.11
N ASN A 311 -7.67 14.16 2.80
CA ASN A 311 -8.00 13.06 3.70
C ASN A 311 -7.31 11.76 3.23
N PRO A 312 -6.39 11.18 4.01
CA PRO A 312 -5.69 9.94 3.63
C PRO A 312 -6.60 8.75 3.28
N GLU A 313 -7.86 8.72 3.73
CA GLU A 313 -8.81 7.63 3.48
C GLU A 313 -9.50 7.70 2.12
N TYR A 314 -9.55 8.87 1.47
CA TYR A 314 -10.22 9.03 0.18
C TYR A 314 -9.53 9.97 -0.81
N THR A 315 -8.54 10.74 -0.38
CA THR A 315 -7.61 11.45 -1.25
C THR A 315 -6.34 10.61 -1.43
N GLY A 316 -5.71 10.73 -2.58
CA GLY A 316 -4.46 10.06 -2.87
C GLY A 316 -3.95 10.44 -4.24
N TYR A 317 -2.82 9.88 -4.64
CA TYR A 317 -2.21 10.26 -5.92
C TYR A 317 -3.05 9.90 -7.16
N HIS A 318 -4.07 9.06 -6.98
CA HIS A 318 -5.03 8.67 -8.01
C HIS A 318 -6.26 9.58 -8.07
N THR A 319 -6.43 10.57 -7.18
CA THR A 319 -7.60 11.47 -7.16
C THR A 319 -7.30 12.85 -7.74
N ALA A 320 -8.35 13.59 -8.09
CA ALA A 320 -8.26 14.91 -8.71
C ALA A 320 -7.65 15.98 -7.80
N ASN A 321 -8.21 16.11 -6.59
CA ASN A 321 -7.47 16.68 -5.48
C ASN A 321 -6.70 15.54 -4.82
N SER A 322 -5.39 15.53 -5.02
CA SER A 322 -4.54 14.49 -4.45
C SER A 322 -4.23 14.73 -2.98
N GLY A 323 -4.36 15.98 -2.50
CA GLY A 323 -3.86 16.40 -1.18
C GLY A 323 -2.34 16.58 -1.13
N PHE A 324 -1.65 16.60 -2.27
CA PHE A 324 -0.19 16.78 -2.37
C PHE A 324 0.17 18.07 -3.13
N ALA A 325 1.24 18.72 -2.70
CA ALA A 325 1.97 19.68 -3.54
C ALA A 325 2.80 18.94 -4.58
N ALA A 326 3.06 19.61 -5.71
CA ALA A 326 3.80 18.99 -6.79
C ALA A 326 5.30 18.97 -6.48
N ALA A 327 6.02 17.96 -6.97
CA ALA A 327 7.48 17.84 -6.78
C ALA A 327 8.25 19.11 -7.18
N LYS A 328 7.81 19.77 -8.27
CA LYS A 328 8.41 21.02 -8.79
C LYS A 328 8.31 22.22 -7.84
N ASP A 329 7.40 22.18 -6.87
CA ASP A 329 7.22 23.27 -5.90
C ASP A 329 8.28 23.21 -4.79
N GLY A 330 9.06 22.13 -4.72
CA GLY A 330 10.11 21.93 -3.74
C GLY A 330 11.49 21.71 -4.36
N LYS A 331 12.52 22.27 -3.74
CA LYS A 331 13.92 22.05 -4.08
C LYS A 331 14.61 21.32 -2.94
N TRP A 332 14.87 20.04 -3.13
CA TRP A 332 15.54 19.20 -2.13
C TRP A 332 16.96 19.68 -1.83
N GLN A 333 17.28 19.77 -0.55
CA GLN A 333 18.64 20.09 -0.09
C GLN A 333 19.57 18.89 -0.27
N LYS A 334 20.87 19.12 -0.06
CA LYS A 334 21.88 18.08 -0.19
C LYS A 334 21.57 16.88 0.72
N PRO A 335 21.91 15.65 0.28
CA PRO A 335 21.76 14.47 1.12
C PRO A 335 22.49 14.57 2.45
N ARG A 336 22.01 13.80 3.44
CA ARG A 336 22.73 13.56 4.69
C ARG A 336 24.05 12.84 4.38
N GLU A 337 25.11 13.22 5.09
CA GLU A 337 26.41 12.57 4.98
C GLU A 337 26.53 11.45 6.02
N PHE A 338 26.98 10.28 5.57
CA PHE A 338 27.22 9.13 6.41
C PHE A 338 28.69 8.72 6.30
N PRO A 339 29.31 8.20 7.38
CA PRO A 339 30.60 7.55 7.27
C PRO A 339 30.51 6.32 6.35
N ALA A 340 31.65 5.80 5.88
CA ALA A 340 31.66 4.55 5.15
C ALA A 340 31.19 3.39 6.05
N GLY A 341 30.35 2.51 5.51
CA GLY A 341 29.97 1.25 6.15
C GLY A 341 31.07 0.19 6.02
N TYR A 342 30.92 -0.90 6.79
CA TYR A 342 31.73 -2.11 6.63
C TYR A 342 30.99 -3.10 5.74
N GLU A 343 31.56 -3.45 4.60
CA GLU A 343 30.94 -4.39 3.65
C GLU A 343 31.40 -5.82 3.90
N ILE A 344 30.46 -6.76 3.84
CA ILE A 344 30.70 -8.20 3.87
C ILE A 344 30.33 -8.74 2.50
N HIS A 345 31.27 -9.41 1.83
CA HIS A 345 31.07 -10.11 0.58
C HIS A 345 31.44 -11.58 0.76
N LEU A 346 30.50 -12.49 0.47
CA LEU A 346 30.74 -13.93 0.50
C LEU A 346 30.69 -14.48 -0.92
N ASP A 347 31.80 -15.06 -1.39
CA ASP A 347 31.89 -15.58 -2.76
C ASP A 347 31.14 -16.90 -2.95
N LYS A 348 30.98 -17.70 -1.89
CA LYS A 348 30.33 -19.02 -1.92
C LYS A 348 29.63 -19.37 -0.60
N PRO A 349 28.57 -20.20 -0.64
CA PRO A 349 27.88 -20.66 -1.85
C PRO A 349 27.18 -19.51 -2.60
N SER A 350 27.04 -19.64 -3.91
CA SER A 350 26.50 -18.58 -4.78
C SER A 350 25.31 -19.11 -5.58
N LEU A 351 24.35 -18.25 -5.87
CA LEU A 351 23.32 -18.53 -6.87
C LEU A 351 24.00 -18.74 -8.23
N GLN A 352 23.40 -19.59 -9.06
CA GLN A 352 23.83 -19.84 -10.42
C GLN A 352 22.81 -19.21 -11.37
N LYS A 353 23.25 -18.76 -12.55
CA LYS A 353 22.33 -18.32 -13.62
C LYS A 353 21.34 -17.21 -13.20
N THR A 354 21.75 -16.35 -12.28
CA THR A 354 21.07 -15.09 -11.95
C THR A 354 22.09 -13.95 -11.98
N LEU A 355 21.64 -12.71 -12.18
CA LEU A 355 22.49 -11.53 -12.05
C LEU A 355 23.01 -11.36 -10.61
N TYR A 356 22.26 -11.86 -9.62
CA TYR A 356 22.48 -11.64 -8.19
C TYR A 356 23.13 -12.85 -7.53
N THR A 357 24.41 -13.10 -7.83
CA THR A 357 25.04 -14.39 -7.52
C THR A 357 25.46 -14.56 -6.06
N ASN A 358 26.02 -13.52 -5.43
CA ASN A 358 26.77 -13.63 -4.18
C ASN A 358 26.07 -12.92 -3.03
N TYR A 359 26.27 -13.39 -1.79
CA TYR A 359 25.76 -12.70 -0.60
C TYR A 359 26.60 -11.46 -0.32
N GLN A 360 25.95 -10.30 -0.22
CA GLN A 360 26.59 -9.02 0.05
C GLN A 360 25.74 -8.19 1.00
N ILE A 361 26.34 -7.57 2.01
CA ILE A 361 25.61 -6.70 2.95
C ILE A 361 26.55 -5.69 3.59
N ALA A 362 26.04 -4.53 4.02
CA ALA A 362 26.83 -3.51 4.69
C ALA A 362 26.33 -3.24 6.13
N LEU A 363 27.26 -3.04 7.05
CA LEU A 363 27.03 -2.69 8.46
C LEU A 363 27.42 -1.24 8.73
N GLY A 364 26.59 -0.52 9.48
CA GLY A 364 26.81 0.90 9.75
C GLY A 364 26.72 1.75 8.47
N GLY A 365 27.49 2.82 8.38
CA GLY A 365 27.41 3.75 7.26
C GLY A 365 26.01 4.32 7.08
N THR A 366 25.40 4.16 5.91
CA THR A 366 24.02 4.59 5.66
C THR A 366 22.99 3.69 6.34
N ALA A 367 23.35 2.45 6.72
CA ALA A 367 22.46 1.52 7.41
C ALA A 367 22.11 1.94 8.84
N VAL A 368 22.80 2.93 9.42
CA VAL A 368 22.53 3.44 10.79
C VAL A 368 21.12 4.00 10.99
N GLN A 369 20.36 4.14 9.90
CA GLN A 369 18.97 4.57 9.96
C GLN A 369 17.99 3.43 10.27
N TRP A 370 18.43 2.18 10.12
CA TRP A 370 17.64 0.99 10.43
C TRP A 370 18.15 0.31 11.70
N THR A 371 17.29 -0.52 12.29
CA THR A 371 17.58 -1.32 13.48
C THR A 371 17.24 -2.79 13.19
N PRO A 372 18.24 -3.69 13.08
CA PRO A 372 19.68 -3.43 13.23
C PRO A 372 20.28 -2.59 12.08
N ALA A 373 21.43 -1.97 12.34
CA ALA A 373 22.13 -1.11 11.38
C ALA A 373 22.89 -1.91 10.31
N ILE A 374 22.16 -2.71 9.53
CA ILE A 374 22.65 -3.60 8.49
C ILE A 374 21.67 -3.61 7.31
N SER A 375 22.17 -3.52 6.08
CA SER A 375 21.32 -3.52 4.88
C SER A 375 22.09 -3.83 3.60
N TYR A 376 21.44 -4.47 2.63
CA TYR A 376 21.93 -4.63 1.26
C TYR A 376 22.09 -3.26 0.57
N TRP A 377 21.13 -2.36 0.79
CA TRP A 377 21.10 -1.03 0.16
C TRP A 377 22.11 -0.04 0.75
N ALA A 378 22.82 -0.44 1.80
CA ALA A 378 23.93 0.33 2.37
C ALA A 378 25.28 0.00 1.73
N LEU A 379 25.34 -0.92 0.76
CA LEU A 379 26.52 -1.17 -0.05
C LEU A 379 26.91 0.09 -0.85
N ALA A 380 28.20 0.30 -1.07
CA ALA A 380 28.76 1.31 -1.96
C ALA A 380 28.30 1.10 -3.41
N HIS A 381 28.19 -0.17 -3.80
CA HIS A 381 27.83 -0.61 -5.15
C HIS A 381 26.91 -1.84 -5.11
N PRO A 382 25.64 -1.71 -4.67
CA PRO A 382 24.70 -2.82 -4.73
C PRO A 382 24.52 -3.26 -6.19
N VAL A 383 24.48 -4.57 -6.42
CA VAL A 383 24.32 -5.16 -7.75
C VAL A 383 22.87 -4.99 -8.20
N GLY A 384 22.65 -4.69 -9.49
CA GLY A 384 21.33 -4.66 -10.11
C GLY A 384 20.38 -3.56 -9.60
N GLY A 385 19.12 -3.54 -10.08
CA GLY A 385 18.11 -2.55 -9.66
C GLY A 385 18.58 -1.09 -9.72
N GLY A 386 19.34 -0.65 -10.73
CA GLY A 386 19.86 0.73 -10.79
C GLY A 386 20.71 1.17 -9.58
N GLY A 387 21.32 0.19 -8.89
CA GLY A 387 21.86 0.29 -7.54
C GLY A 387 22.76 1.50 -7.26
N CYS A 388 22.34 2.29 -6.28
CA CYS A 388 23.13 3.32 -5.62
C CYS A 388 23.05 3.11 -4.12
N THR A 389 24.09 3.53 -3.39
CA THR A 389 24.05 3.54 -1.93
C THR A 389 22.89 4.39 -1.47
N TYR A 390 22.13 3.88 -0.50
CA TYR A 390 21.03 4.58 0.12
C TYR A 390 21.40 6.02 0.48
N SER A 391 20.56 6.96 0.06
CA SER A 391 20.75 8.38 0.23
C SER A 391 19.41 9.02 0.55
N ILE A 392 19.42 10.03 1.40
CA ILE A 392 18.22 10.82 1.72
C ILE A 392 18.56 12.29 1.90
N PRO A 393 17.66 13.21 1.52
CA PRO A 393 17.85 14.65 1.71
C PRO A 393 17.85 15.02 3.20
N ARG A 394 18.52 16.12 3.54
CA ARG A 394 18.50 16.69 4.90
C ARG A 394 17.42 17.76 5.13
N GLY A 395 16.71 18.14 4.07
CA GLY A 395 15.76 19.25 4.06
C GLY A 395 15.23 19.55 2.66
N ILE A 396 14.33 20.52 2.56
CA ILE A 396 13.73 21.01 1.31
C ILE A 396 13.48 22.51 1.39
N ASP A 397 13.66 23.22 0.27
CA ASP A 397 13.24 24.61 0.11
C ASP A 397 11.96 24.63 -0.74
N VAL A 398 10.83 25.00 -0.15
CA VAL A 398 9.50 25.02 -0.79
C VAL A 398 9.19 26.42 -1.28
N SER A 399 8.80 26.55 -2.54
CA SER A 399 8.35 27.80 -3.15
C SER A 399 7.03 28.26 -2.52
N LEU A 400 6.94 29.53 -2.12
CA LEU A 400 5.70 30.12 -1.63
C LEU A 400 4.66 30.35 -2.75
N ALA A 401 4.98 30.12 -4.02
CA ALA A 401 4.06 30.39 -5.13
C ALA A 401 2.77 29.54 -5.08
N ASN A 402 2.89 28.24 -4.81
CA ASN A 402 1.77 27.28 -4.71
C ASN A 402 1.76 26.58 -3.35
N TRP A 403 2.16 27.32 -2.32
CA TRP A 403 2.27 26.84 -0.95
C TRP A 403 1.50 27.74 0.01
N SER A 404 1.35 27.31 1.26
CA SER A 404 0.70 28.11 2.29
C SER A 404 1.36 29.48 2.42
N LYS A 405 0.51 30.52 2.44
CA LYS A 405 0.92 31.90 2.70
C LYS A 405 1.04 32.21 4.18
N ARG A 406 0.55 31.34 5.06
CA ARG A 406 0.60 31.54 6.51
C ARG A 406 2.03 31.44 7.03
N GLU A 407 2.32 32.17 8.10
CA GLU A 407 3.61 32.15 8.78
C GLU A 407 3.53 31.18 9.96
N TRP A 408 4.37 30.15 9.95
CA TRP A 408 4.38 29.11 10.99
C TRP A 408 5.26 29.56 12.14
N GLN A 409 4.72 29.56 13.36
CA GLN A 409 5.45 30.02 14.54
C GLN A 409 6.31 28.91 15.15
N HIS A 410 5.75 27.70 15.27
CA HIS A 410 6.39 26.54 15.93
C HIS A 410 6.16 25.24 15.15
N PRO A 411 6.68 25.10 13.92
CA PRO A 411 6.49 23.90 13.11
C PRO A 411 7.42 22.74 13.50
N GLU A 412 8.26 22.88 14.53
CA GLU A 412 9.09 21.79 15.03
C GLU A 412 8.21 20.62 15.52
N GLY A 413 8.52 19.41 15.07
CA GLY A 413 7.68 18.22 15.29
C GLY A 413 6.54 18.05 14.27
N ALA A 414 6.43 18.94 13.27
CA ALA A 414 5.63 18.66 12.08
C ALA A 414 6.20 17.44 11.33
N ILE A 415 5.33 16.70 10.64
CA ILE A 415 5.76 15.56 9.84
C ILE A 415 5.67 15.94 8.36
N PHE A 416 6.81 15.93 7.69
CA PHE A 416 6.91 16.13 6.25
C PHE A 416 6.85 14.78 5.53
N HIS A 417 5.91 14.65 4.61
CA HIS A 417 5.63 13.42 3.88
C HIS A 417 5.95 13.61 2.41
N ALA A 418 6.66 12.67 1.78
CA ALA A 418 6.97 12.75 0.35
C ALA A 418 7.17 11.39 -0.30
N PHE A 419 6.78 11.25 -1.56
CA PHE A 419 7.22 10.11 -2.36
C PHE A 419 8.75 10.14 -2.53
N GLN A 420 9.38 8.97 -2.52
CA GLN A 420 10.75 8.83 -3.01
C GLN A 420 10.79 9.23 -4.51
N GLY A 421 11.92 9.71 -5.04
CA GLY A 421 11.98 10.32 -6.38
C GLY A 421 11.55 9.42 -7.56
N GLY A 422 11.60 8.09 -7.42
CA GLY A 422 11.08 7.11 -8.37
C GLY A 422 9.66 6.60 -8.04
N TYR A 423 9.02 7.14 -7.01
CA TYR A 423 7.69 6.75 -6.51
C TYR A 423 7.61 5.28 -6.04
N TRP A 424 8.74 4.68 -5.66
CA TRP A 424 8.80 3.28 -5.19
C TRP A 424 8.44 3.11 -3.71
N GLY A 425 8.44 4.20 -2.97
CA GLY A 425 8.20 4.25 -1.53
C GLY A 425 7.85 5.66 -1.10
N PHE A 426 7.68 5.84 0.20
CA PHE A 426 7.19 7.07 0.79
C PHE A 426 7.93 7.36 2.09
N TRP A 427 8.39 8.60 2.20
CA TRP A 427 9.20 9.07 3.30
C TRP A 427 8.39 9.92 4.26
N MET A 428 8.72 9.78 5.54
CA MET A 428 8.30 10.68 6.59
C MET A 428 9.52 11.23 7.29
N PHE A 429 9.57 12.56 7.44
CA PHE A 429 10.60 13.30 8.15
C PHE A 429 10.01 14.13 9.27
N GLU A 430 10.65 14.12 10.43
CA GLU A 430 10.28 14.99 11.55
C GLU A 430 11.01 16.32 11.37
N VAL A 431 10.26 17.42 11.20
CA VAL A 431 10.80 18.76 10.98
C VAL A 431 11.45 19.25 12.28
N ASP A 432 12.72 19.65 12.20
CA ASP A 432 13.48 20.21 13.34
C ASP A 432 14.12 21.58 13.03
N GLY A 433 13.87 22.13 11.84
CA GLY A 433 14.25 23.49 11.49
C GLY A 433 13.31 24.10 10.45
N TYR A 434 13.00 25.38 10.64
CA TYR A 434 12.16 26.20 9.76
C TYR A 434 12.78 27.59 9.58
N GLU A 435 12.91 28.01 8.32
CA GLU A 435 13.29 29.38 7.98
C GLU A 435 12.38 29.90 6.87
N ARG A 436 11.81 31.09 7.08
CA ARG A 436 11.00 31.77 6.05
C ARG A 436 11.85 32.80 5.31
N HIS A 437 11.77 32.77 3.99
CA HIS A 437 12.36 33.75 3.08
C HIS A 437 11.25 34.50 2.33
N GLU A 438 11.63 35.45 1.47
CA GLU A 438 10.67 36.28 0.71
C GLU A 438 9.76 35.41 -0.18
N ASP A 439 10.34 34.46 -0.92
CA ASP A 439 9.63 33.63 -1.91
C ASP A 439 9.63 32.13 -1.58
N SER A 440 10.20 31.71 -0.45
CA SER A 440 10.32 30.29 -0.09
C SER A 440 10.35 30.04 1.41
N VAL A 441 10.13 28.79 1.80
CA VAL A 441 10.34 28.28 3.15
C VAL A 441 11.34 27.14 3.10
N SER A 442 12.33 27.15 3.98
CA SER A 442 13.28 26.05 4.15
C SER A 442 12.90 25.21 5.37
N LEU A 443 12.77 23.90 5.15
CA LEU A 443 12.51 22.89 6.18
C LEU A 443 13.71 21.95 6.28
N ASN A 444 14.12 21.63 7.51
CA ASN A 444 15.25 20.73 7.79
C ASN A 444 14.82 19.58 8.71
N TRP A 445 15.57 18.48 8.66
CA TRP A 445 15.33 17.29 9.48
C TRP A 445 16.57 16.43 9.73
N THR A 446 16.69 15.91 10.95
CA THR A 446 17.71 14.93 11.35
C THR A 446 17.17 13.51 11.52
N LYS A 447 15.85 13.32 11.60
CA LYS A 447 15.17 12.02 11.73
C LYS A 447 14.23 11.75 10.55
N GLY A 448 13.98 10.47 10.25
CA GLY A 448 13.08 10.03 9.18
C GLY A 448 13.77 9.71 7.84
N GLY A 449 12.98 9.25 6.88
CA GLY A 449 13.40 8.77 5.56
C GLY A 449 13.63 7.25 5.47
N PHE A 450 13.63 6.55 6.59
CA PHE A 450 13.97 5.12 6.71
C PHE A 450 12.81 4.16 6.42
N GLN A 451 11.62 4.68 6.08
CA GLN A 451 10.41 3.88 5.81
C GLN A 451 10.48 3.10 4.49
N GLU A 452 11.49 3.38 3.67
CA GLU A 452 11.91 2.56 2.53
C GLU A 452 13.44 2.42 2.52
N CYS A 453 13.96 1.44 1.77
CA CYS A 453 15.36 1.04 1.89
C CYS A 453 16.28 1.47 0.74
N ARG A 454 15.77 2.00 -0.37
CA ARG A 454 16.55 2.30 -1.57
C ARG A 454 17.05 3.74 -1.62
N GLY A 455 16.27 4.68 -1.10
CA GLY A 455 16.66 6.08 -0.99
C GLY A 455 16.62 6.81 -2.34
N ASN A 456 16.85 8.12 -2.27
CA ASN A 456 17.11 9.00 -3.40
C ASN A 456 17.64 10.34 -2.87
N ALA A 457 18.38 11.09 -3.69
CA ALA A 457 18.77 12.46 -3.37
C ALA A 457 17.61 13.47 -3.46
N ARG A 458 16.47 13.07 -4.05
CA ARG A 458 15.27 13.90 -4.27
C ARG A 458 14.00 13.08 -4.08
N GLY A 459 12.92 13.73 -3.70
CA GLY A 459 11.58 13.14 -3.61
C GLY A 459 10.61 13.71 -4.64
N GLY A 460 9.44 13.08 -4.72
CA GLY A 460 8.30 13.45 -5.56
C GLY A 460 7.31 14.37 -4.84
N ALA A 461 6.02 14.19 -5.13
CA ALA A 461 4.93 14.94 -4.52
C ALA A 461 4.93 14.81 -2.98
N PHE A 462 4.55 15.89 -2.29
CA PHE A 462 4.74 16.00 -0.84
C PHE A 462 3.63 16.78 -0.13
N PHE A 463 3.55 16.64 1.19
CA PHE A 463 2.73 17.48 2.08
C PHE A 463 3.38 17.58 3.46
N VAL A 464 2.90 18.50 4.28
CA VAL A 464 3.26 18.61 5.69
C VAL A 464 2.01 18.51 6.55
N GLU A 465 2.11 17.86 7.70
CA GLU A 465 1.05 17.79 8.70
C GLU A 465 1.57 18.14 10.09
N ASN A 466 0.63 18.33 11.04
CA ASN A 466 0.88 18.72 12.42
C ASN A 466 1.40 20.17 12.57
N VAL A 467 0.76 21.11 11.87
CA VAL A 467 1.02 22.56 11.98
C VAL A 467 -0.27 23.28 12.36
N LEU A 468 -0.29 24.01 13.48
CA LEU A 468 -1.51 24.67 14.00
C LEU A 468 -2.10 25.69 13.02
N GLU A 469 -1.25 26.44 12.35
CA GLU A 469 -1.66 27.46 11.38
C GLU A 469 -2.34 26.86 10.16
N GLU A 470 -2.12 25.57 9.87
CA GLU A 470 -2.79 24.83 8.79
C GLU A 470 -4.03 24.07 9.28
N LEU A 471 -4.55 24.38 10.47
CA LEU A 471 -5.84 23.85 10.95
C LEU A 471 -6.97 24.68 10.35
N ASP A 472 -7.43 24.32 9.16
CA ASP A 472 -8.39 25.12 8.41
C ASP A 472 -9.44 24.32 7.61
N ALA A 473 -9.35 22.99 7.60
CA ALA A 473 -10.33 22.14 6.93
C ALA A 473 -11.18 21.28 7.89
N PRO A 474 -12.45 20.99 7.54
CA PRO A 474 -13.30 20.08 8.29
C PRO A 474 -12.67 18.71 8.59
N GLY A 475 -12.69 18.31 9.86
CA GLY A 475 -12.13 17.05 10.34
C GLY A 475 -10.65 17.12 10.72
N GLU A 476 -9.99 18.26 10.55
CA GLU A 476 -8.62 18.46 10.99
C GLU A 476 -8.52 18.73 12.50
N TYR A 477 -7.39 18.34 13.10
CA TYR A 477 -7.05 18.62 14.49
C TYR A 477 -5.56 18.96 14.66
N PHE A 478 -5.24 19.65 15.74
CA PHE A 478 -3.87 19.89 16.19
C PHE A 478 -3.78 19.69 17.70
N TYR A 479 -2.71 19.05 18.19
CA TYR A 479 -2.48 18.87 19.62
C TYR A 479 -1.22 19.60 20.06
N ASP A 480 -1.43 20.69 20.80
CA ASP A 480 -0.38 21.41 21.48
C ASP A 480 0.09 20.60 22.70
N LYS A 481 1.17 19.83 22.50
CA LYS A 481 1.78 19.00 23.54
C LYS A 481 2.28 19.82 24.73
N ALA A 482 2.78 21.04 24.49
CA ALA A 482 3.38 21.87 25.54
C ALA A 482 2.33 22.42 26.51
N ASN A 483 1.17 22.83 25.98
CA ASN A 483 0.08 23.38 26.78
C ASN A 483 -1.08 22.40 27.03
N LYS A 484 -0.97 21.15 26.56
CA LYS A 484 -2.00 20.11 26.67
C LYS A 484 -3.34 20.55 26.10
N ARG A 485 -3.34 21.22 24.94
CA ARG A 485 -4.55 21.72 24.28
C ARG A 485 -4.81 21.00 22.98
N LEU A 486 -6.02 20.50 22.83
CA LEU A 486 -6.49 19.87 21.59
C LEU A 486 -7.36 20.86 20.83
N TYR A 487 -6.98 21.16 19.59
CA TYR A 487 -7.71 22.00 18.67
C TYR A 487 -8.38 21.13 17.61
N LEU A 488 -9.61 21.45 17.23
CA LEU A 488 -10.39 20.70 16.25
C LEU A 488 -11.16 21.66 15.36
N TYR A 489 -11.14 21.40 14.06
CA TYR A 489 -12.13 21.91 13.12
C TYR A 489 -13.16 20.79 12.91
N PRO A 490 -14.34 20.86 13.53
CA PRO A 490 -15.31 19.79 13.40
C PRO A 490 -15.91 19.77 12.00
N ASN A 491 -16.03 18.58 11.43
CA ASN A 491 -16.87 18.42 10.25
C ASN A 491 -18.35 18.45 10.66
N GLY A 492 -19.22 18.94 9.77
CA GLY A 492 -20.66 19.09 10.04
C GLY A 492 -21.42 17.79 10.29
N THR A 493 -20.75 16.63 10.24
CA THR A 493 -21.34 15.30 10.49
C THR A 493 -21.01 14.72 11.86
N ILE A 494 -20.21 15.42 12.69
CA ILE A 494 -19.90 14.96 14.05
C ILE A 494 -21.08 15.28 14.98
N GLU A 495 -21.83 14.25 15.37
CA GLU A 495 -23.00 14.39 16.25
C GLU A 495 -22.66 14.65 17.72
N ASP A 496 -21.58 14.03 18.21
CA ASP A 496 -21.09 14.15 19.58
C ASP A 496 -19.57 14.34 19.55
N MET A 497 -19.11 15.48 20.07
CA MET A 497 -17.69 15.79 20.20
C MET A 497 -17.17 15.58 21.63
N THR A 498 -18.04 15.25 22.60
CA THR A 498 -17.66 15.17 24.02
C THR A 498 -16.79 13.97 24.33
N THR A 499 -16.83 12.93 23.50
CA THR A 499 -16.03 11.71 23.68
C THR A 499 -15.01 11.62 22.56
N VAL A 500 -13.73 11.53 22.92
CA VAL A 500 -12.64 11.35 21.97
C VAL A 500 -11.81 10.13 22.34
N LEU A 501 -11.23 9.49 21.32
CA LEU A 501 -10.28 8.40 21.49
C LEU A 501 -8.88 8.87 21.08
N LEU A 502 -7.92 8.71 21.97
CA LEU A 502 -6.53 9.12 21.80
C LEU A 502 -5.65 7.87 21.65
N SER A 503 -5.23 7.51 20.44
CA SER A 503 -4.44 6.29 20.21
C SER A 503 -3.07 6.35 20.91
N GLN A 504 -2.68 5.29 21.61
CA GLN A 504 -1.41 5.26 22.36
C GLN A 504 -0.70 3.89 22.32
N GLN A 505 -1.42 2.79 22.12
CA GLN A 505 -0.80 1.47 21.99
C GLN A 505 -0.53 1.14 20.53
N GLU A 506 0.63 0.55 20.26
CA GLU A 506 0.98 0.00 18.96
C GLU A 506 0.57 -1.47 18.82
N ASN A 507 0.79 -2.28 19.87
CA ASN A 507 0.47 -3.70 19.93
C ASN A 507 -0.65 -3.90 20.95
N LEU A 508 -1.60 -4.79 20.65
CA LEU A 508 -2.70 -5.13 21.57
C LEU A 508 -2.48 -6.50 22.19
N ILE A 509 -1.98 -7.46 21.42
CA ILE A 509 -1.64 -8.81 21.88
C ILE A 509 -0.22 -9.13 21.44
N GLU A 510 0.60 -9.58 22.40
CA GLU A 510 1.93 -10.12 22.13
C GLU A 510 2.00 -11.57 22.58
N ILE A 511 2.35 -12.46 21.66
CA ILE A 511 2.60 -13.88 21.94
C ILE A 511 4.11 -14.09 21.81
N ARG A 512 4.80 -14.36 22.93
CA ARG A 512 6.26 -14.46 22.95
C ARG A 512 6.74 -15.79 23.56
N GLY A 513 7.45 -16.55 22.74
CA GLY A 513 8.21 -17.74 23.08
C GLY A 513 9.55 -17.76 22.35
N THR A 514 10.05 -18.94 22.02
CA THR A 514 11.29 -19.17 21.25
C THR A 514 11.14 -20.47 20.46
N SER A 515 12.02 -20.77 19.50
CA SER A 515 12.05 -22.07 18.82
C SER A 515 12.23 -23.26 19.79
N ASP A 516 13.05 -23.10 20.83
CA ASP A 516 13.25 -24.16 21.85
C ASP A 516 12.05 -24.31 22.81
N HIS A 517 11.32 -23.23 23.03
CA HIS A 517 10.21 -23.14 23.98
C HIS A 517 9.03 -22.36 23.37
N PRO A 518 8.36 -22.92 22.35
CA PRO A 518 7.30 -22.20 21.65
C PRO A 518 6.08 -22.04 22.56
N VAL A 519 5.34 -20.95 22.36
CA VAL A 519 3.96 -20.80 22.84
C VAL A 519 3.05 -21.58 21.90
N MET A 520 2.13 -22.38 22.42
CA MET A 520 1.36 -23.32 21.60
C MET A 520 -0.15 -23.16 21.78
N ASN A 521 -0.89 -23.38 20.69
CA ASN A 521 -2.35 -23.55 20.70
C ASN A 521 -3.10 -22.33 21.26
N ILE A 522 -2.78 -21.13 20.76
CA ILE A 522 -3.50 -19.89 21.10
C ILE A 522 -4.50 -19.57 20.00
N THR A 523 -5.73 -19.20 20.37
CA THR A 523 -6.76 -18.77 19.42
C THR A 523 -7.29 -17.38 19.79
N LEU A 524 -7.28 -16.47 18.83
CA LEU A 524 -7.90 -15.14 18.90
C LEU A 524 -9.12 -15.13 17.96
N ASN A 525 -10.32 -15.06 18.53
CA ASN A 525 -11.55 -15.35 17.81
C ASN A 525 -12.63 -14.25 17.94
N GLY A 526 -13.12 -13.75 16.81
CA GLY A 526 -14.40 -13.02 16.81
C GLY A 526 -14.37 -11.63 17.47
N MET A 527 -13.24 -10.92 17.44
CA MET A 527 -13.09 -9.59 18.07
C MET A 527 -12.70 -8.51 17.06
N THR A 528 -12.94 -7.25 17.40
CA THR A 528 -12.40 -6.10 16.68
C THR A 528 -11.13 -5.60 17.37
N PHE A 529 -10.03 -5.45 16.62
CA PHE A 529 -8.81 -4.78 17.05
C PHE A 529 -8.73 -3.40 16.40
N ALA A 530 -8.71 -2.33 17.19
CA ALA A 530 -8.84 -0.99 16.65
C ALA A 530 -8.03 0.09 17.37
N TYR A 531 -7.89 1.23 16.69
CA TYR A 531 -7.41 2.49 17.24
C TYR A 531 -6.00 2.44 17.84
N THR A 532 -5.11 1.64 17.25
CA THR A 532 -3.68 1.68 17.57
C THR A 532 -3.01 2.92 16.98
N ARG A 533 -1.93 3.36 17.61
CA ARG A 533 -1.15 4.52 17.16
C ARG A 533 -0.36 4.22 15.88
N ASN A 534 0.02 5.27 15.16
CA ASN A 534 0.88 5.19 13.98
C ASN A 534 2.30 4.79 14.37
N THR A 535 2.92 3.91 13.57
CA THR A 535 4.29 3.42 13.80
C THR A 535 5.28 3.84 12.72
N TYR A 536 4.90 4.68 11.75
CA TYR A 536 5.77 5.09 10.64
C TYR A 536 7.03 5.88 11.06
N MET A 537 7.11 6.38 12.31
CA MET A 537 8.33 7.00 12.88
C MET A 537 9.07 6.11 13.89
N GLU A 538 8.63 4.88 14.11
CA GLU A 538 9.31 3.88 14.94
C GLU A 538 10.55 3.31 14.24
N PRO A 539 11.40 2.52 14.92
CA PRO A 539 12.50 1.83 14.25
C PRO A 539 12.01 0.90 13.14
N PHE A 540 12.65 1.01 11.97
CA PHE A 540 12.46 0.13 10.82
C PHE A 540 13.69 -0.77 10.62
N GLU A 541 13.49 -1.90 9.96
CA GLU A 541 14.54 -2.81 9.52
C GLU A 541 14.42 -3.10 8.02
N VAL A 542 15.52 -3.53 7.42
CA VAL A 542 15.57 -4.05 6.05
C VAL A 542 15.85 -5.55 6.14
N PRO A 543 14.85 -6.42 5.93
CA PRO A 543 14.98 -7.82 6.33
C PRO A 543 15.86 -8.62 5.36
N SER A 544 15.90 -8.26 4.08
CA SER A 544 16.72 -8.93 3.04
C SER A 544 17.07 -8.00 1.88
N GLY A 545 17.49 -8.54 0.73
CA GLY A 545 17.90 -7.77 -0.45
C GLY A 545 16.77 -7.19 -1.31
N GLY A 546 15.51 -7.41 -0.93
CA GLY A 546 14.35 -6.77 -1.57
C GLY A 546 14.21 -5.28 -1.23
N ASP A 547 13.31 -4.56 -1.91
CA ASP A 547 13.14 -3.11 -1.76
C ASP A 547 12.18 -2.75 -0.60
N TRP A 548 12.15 -3.53 0.49
CA TRP A 548 11.27 -3.28 1.63
C TRP A 548 12.04 -2.88 2.89
N ALA A 549 11.61 -1.79 3.51
CA ALA A 549 11.84 -1.53 4.92
C ALA A 549 10.52 -1.68 5.69
N LEU A 550 10.58 -2.12 6.94
CA LEU A 550 9.38 -2.34 7.75
C LEU A 550 9.63 -2.11 9.24
N HIS A 551 8.58 -1.73 9.95
CA HIS A 551 8.58 -1.75 11.42
C HIS A 551 8.30 -3.17 11.93
N ARG A 552 9.18 -3.72 12.78
CA ARG A 552 9.01 -5.04 13.41
C ARG A 552 8.04 -4.98 14.59
N GLY A 553 6.76 -4.72 14.30
CA GLY A 553 5.67 -4.63 15.26
C GLY A 553 4.32 -4.91 14.59
N GLY A 554 3.29 -5.21 15.39
CA GLY A 554 1.95 -5.46 14.88
C GLY A 554 0.89 -5.47 15.97
N VAL A 555 -0.35 -5.13 15.60
CA VAL A 555 -1.53 -5.14 16.48
C VAL A 555 -1.65 -6.48 17.20
N VAL A 556 -1.44 -7.58 16.46
CA VAL A 556 -1.13 -8.90 16.99
C VAL A 556 0.30 -9.26 16.58
N PHE A 557 1.20 -9.35 17.56
CA PHE A 557 2.60 -9.68 17.36
C PHE A 557 2.92 -11.07 17.92
N VAL A 558 3.52 -11.94 17.12
CA VAL A 558 3.78 -13.35 17.46
C VAL A 558 5.24 -13.69 17.16
N ASP A 559 5.96 -14.15 18.18
CA ASP A 559 7.37 -14.50 18.14
C ASP A 559 7.60 -15.82 18.86
N GLY A 560 8.14 -16.85 18.18
CA GLY A 560 8.45 -18.13 18.82
C GLY A 560 7.21 -18.91 19.27
N ALA A 561 6.34 -19.28 18.33
CA ALA A 561 5.05 -19.91 18.61
C ALA A 561 4.64 -20.97 17.58
N GLU A 562 3.76 -21.89 17.97
CA GLU A 562 3.22 -22.93 17.09
C GLU A 562 1.70 -23.02 17.22
N ASN A 563 1.02 -23.31 16.11
CA ASN A 563 -0.43 -23.52 16.10
C ASN A 563 -1.22 -22.32 16.68
N ILE A 564 -0.95 -21.12 16.15
CA ILE A 564 -1.64 -19.88 16.50
C ILE A 564 -2.75 -19.62 15.50
N HIS A 565 -3.95 -19.34 16.00
CA HIS A 565 -5.15 -19.12 15.18
C HIS A 565 -5.67 -17.70 15.36
N VAL A 566 -5.63 -16.90 14.31
CA VAL A 566 -6.22 -15.55 14.25
C VAL A 566 -7.43 -15.62 13.34
N GLN A 567 -8.63 -15.70 13.90
CA GLN A 567 -9.83 -16.03 13.13
C GLN A 567 -11.07 -15.17 13.43
N TYR A 568 -11.87 -14.91 12.39
CA TYR A 568 -13.12 -14.15 12.48
C TYR A 568 -12.98 -12.75 13.12
N ASN A 569 -11.80 -12.12 13.04
CA ASN A 569 -11.56 -10.81 13.63
C ASN A 569 -11.73 -9.68 12.60
N VAL A 570 -11.94 -8.47 13.11
CA VAL A 570 -11.88 -7.24 12.31
C VAL A 570 -10.72 -6.40 12.80
N PHE A 571 -9.79 -6.03 11.93
CA PHE A 571 -8.76 -5.05 12.20
C PHE A 571 -9.17 -3.75 11.51
N GLU A 572 -9.40 -2.68 12.26
CA GLU A 572 -9.82 -1.41 11.67
C GLU A 572 -9.15 -0.19 12.29
N GLN A 573 -8.80 0.76 11.44
CA GLN A 573 -8.24 2.06 11.86
C GLN A 573 -6.97 1.95 12.72
N ASN A 574 -6.13 0.98 12.40
CA ASN A 574 -4.87 0.75 13.08
C ASN A 574 -3.73 1.56 12.44
N GLY A 575 -2.82 2.06 13.28
CA GLY A 575 -1.63 2.80 12.87
C GLY A 575 -0.39 1.92 12.67
N ASN A 576 -0.47 0.66 13.09
CA ASN A 576 0.58 -0.35 12.98
C ASN A 576 0.22 -1.40 11.91
N ASN A 577 1.12 -2.35 11.65
CA ASN A 577 0.80 -3.57 10.91
C ASN A 577 -0.29 -4.37 11.66
N ASN A 578 -1.17 -5.10 10.96
CA ASN A 578 -2.24 -5.83 11.66
C ASN A 578 -1.73 -7.12 12.34
N VAL A 579 -1.16 -8.05 11.58
CA VAL A 579 -0.63 -9.32 12.11
C VAL A 579 0.83 -9.47 11.72
N PHE A 580 1.69 -9.69 12.71
CA PHE A 580 3.13 -9.84 12.52
C PHE A 580 3.61 -11.16 13.12
N PHE A 581 4.05 -12.10 12.28
CA PHE A 581 4.71 -13.33 12.72
C PHE A 581 6.20 -13.21 12.47
N THR A 582 6.99 -13.45 13.51
CA THR A 582 8.44 -13.27 13.47
C THR A 582 9.19 -14.49 13.99
N ASN A 583 10.39 -14.70 13.45
CA ASN A 583 11.26 -15.82 13.83
C ASN A 583 10.48 -17.14 13.73
N HIS A 584 10.56 -18.03 14.72
CA HIS A 584 9.87 -19.31 14.70
C HIS A 584 8.35 -19.14 14.89
N VAL A 585 7.57 -19.15 13.81
CA VAL A 585 6.11 -19.28 13.87
C VAL A 585 5.63 -20.31 12.85
N THR A 586 5.06 -21.41 13.32
CA THR A 586 4.73 -22.53 12.43
C THR A 586 3.33 -23.09 12.63
N HIS A 587 2.81 -23.77 11.60
CA HIS A 587 1.50 -24.45 11.63
C HIS A 587 0.35 -23.54 12.08
N SER A 588 0.46 -22.24 11.83
CA SER A 588 -0.46 -21.21 12.30
C SER A 588 -1.40 -20.77 11.19
N VAL A 589 -2.60 -20.34 11.55
CA VAL A 589 -3.71 -20.04 10.64
C VAL A 589 -4.23 -18.62 10.87
N ILE A 590 -4.34 -17.85 9.79
CA ILE A 590 -5.01 -16.54 9.77
C ILE A 590 -6.20 -16.65 8.83
N GLU A 591 -7.42 -16.69 9.37
CA GLU A 591 -8.62 -16.96 8.56
C GLU A 591 -9.88 -16.17 8.87
N TYR A 592 -10.70 -15.93 7.84
CA TYR A 592 -11.99 -15.24 7.97
C TYR A 592 -11.91 -13.84 8.60
N ASN A 593 -10.74 -13.18 8.54
CA ASN A 593 -10.59 -11.83 9.08
C ASN A 593 -10.97 -10.77 8.05
N GLU A 594 -11.29 -9.56 8.52
CA GLU A 594 -11.34 -8.35 7.70
C GLU A 594 -10.28 -7.36 8.21
N MET A 595 -9.49 -6.78 7.31
CA MET A 595 -8.48 -5.78 7.64
C MET A 595 -8.71 -4.52 6.81
N LYS A 596 -8.99 -3.38 7.47
CA LYS A 596 -9.35 -2.14 6.76
C LYS A 596 -8.88 -0.84 7.42
N TYR A 597 -8.71 0.18 6.59
CA TYR A 597 -8.31 1.53 7.02
C TYR A 597 -7.02 1.51 7.86
N GLY A 598 -6.09 0.64 7.48
CA GLY A 598 -4.81 0.43 8.14
C GLY A 598 -3.74 1.39 7.62
N SER A 599 -2.91 1.94 8.50
CA SER A 599 -1.87 2.89 8.11
C SER A 599 -0.65 2.23 7.48
N ASP A 600 -0.47 0.93 7.72
CA ASP A 600 0.63 0.10 7.22
C ASP A 600 0.08 -1.24 6.67
N SER A 601 0.86 -2.31 6.77
CA SER A 601 0.64 -3.59 6.11
C SER A 601 -0.37 -4.48 6.84
N GLY A 602 -0.97 -5.41 6.08
CA GLY A 602 -1.93 -6.39 6.62
C GLY A 602 -1.23 -7.46 7.45
N ILE A 603 -0.57 -8.38 6.76
CA ILE A 603 0.08 -9.55 7.36
C ILE A 603 1.56 -9.54 6.98
N LEU A 604 2.46 -9.71 7.96
CA LEU A 604 3.90 -9.83 7.71
C LEU A 604 4.48 -11.07 8.35
N PHE A 605 5.25 -11.83 7.58
CA PHE A 605 6.03 -12.97 8.05
C PHE A 605 7.52 -12.69 7.86
N ILE A 606 8.26 -12.49 8.97
CA ILE A 606 9.66 -12.04 8.93
C ILE A 606 10.57 -12.97 9.74
N GLY A 607 11.42 -13.71 9.05
CA GLY A 607 12.45 -14.54 9.67
C GLY A 607 13.74 -13.80 10.00
N SER A 608 14.65 -14.54 10.64
CA SER A 608 16.01 -14.14 10.97
C SER A 608 17.01 -15.15 10.41
N SER A 609 18.25 -14.72 10.19
CA SER A 609 19.33 -15.56 9.66
C SER A 609 20.69 -15.09 10.18
N ASP A 610 21.63 -16.02 10.35
CA ASP A 610 23.02 -15.70 10.68
C ASP A 610 23.77 -15.38 9.37
N LEU A 611 23.73 -14.11 8.96
CA LEU A 611 24.11 -13.68 7.61
C LEU A 611 23.32 -14.46 6.54
N MET A 612 24.01 -15.27 5.72
CA MET A 612 23.41 -16.11 4.70
C MET A 612 22.90 -17.45 5.23
N ASP A 613 23.30 -17.86 6.44
CA ASP A 613 22.91 -19.15 7.02
C ASP A 613 21.48 -19.06 7.57
N GLY A 614 20.55 -19.67 6.84
CA GLY A 614 19.15 -19.80 7.17
C GLY A 614 18.76 -21.19 7.70
N THR A 615 19.73 -22.04 8.04
CA THR A 615 19.44 -23.44 8.43
C THR A 615 18.89 -23.56 9.84
N ARG A 616 18.95 -22.50 10.63
CA ARG A 616 18.29 -22.41 11.94
C ARG A 616 16.81 -22.11 11.74
N GLU A 617 15.97 -22.81 12.51
CA GLU A 617 14.50 -22.66 12.49
C GLU A 617 14.05 -21.38 13.20
N GLU A 618 14.51 -20.23 12.70
CA GLU A 618 14.20 -18.87 13.17
C GLU A 618 13.44 -18.09 12.10
N HIS A 619 12.47 -18.73 11.46
CA HIS A 619 11.67 -18.15 10.40
C HIS A 619 10.25 -18.71 10.37
N PRO A 620 9.24 -17.93 9.94
CA PRO A 620 7.90 -18.45 9.77
C PRO A 620 7.84 -19.48 8.63
N HIS A 621 7.21 -20.63 8.88
CA HIS A 621 6.94 -21.62 7.83
C HIS A 621 5.73 -22.50 8.10
N ASP A 622 5.23 -23.17 7.05
CA ASP A 622 4.07 -24.06 7.09
C ASP A 622 2.81 -23.37 7.68
N ASN A 623 2.59 -22.10 7.32
CA ASN A 623 1.48 -21.28 7.80
C ASN A 623 0.41 -21.09 6.70
N LEU A 624 -0.84 -20.98 7.12
CA LEU A 624 -2.01 -20.84 6.25
C LEU A 624 -2.69 -19.47 6.43
N ILE A 625 -2.92 -18.77 5.33
CA ILE A 625 -3.67 -17.51 5.27
C ILE A 625 -4.85 -17.74 4.32
N GLN A 626 -6.09 -17.72 4.83
CA GLN A 626 -7.26 -18.03 4.00
C GLN A 626 -8.53 -17.25 4.30
N HIS A 627 -9.40 -17.06 3.30
CA HIS A 627 -10.72 -16.42 3.49
C HIS A 627 -10.69 -15.00 4.10
N ASN A 628 -9.56 -14.29 4.01
CA ASN A 628 -9.43 -12.93 4.50
C ASN A 628 -9.85 -11.90 3.45
N LEU A 629 -10.34 -10.76 3.91
CA LEU A 629 -10.66 -9.57 3.10
C LEU A 629 -9.80 -8.41 3.59
N LEU A 630 -8.92 -7.88 2.73
CA LEU A 630 -7.99 -6.81 3.07
C LEU A 630 -8.20 -5.61 2.13
N HIS A 631 -8.53 -4.43 2.65
CA HIS A 631 -8.80 -3.26 1.81
C HIS A 631 -8.52 -1.92 2.48
N GLU A 632 -8.21 -0.88 1.71
CA GLU A 632 -7.87 0.45 2.23
C GLU A 632 -6.70 0.41 3.24
N LEU A 633 -5.60 -0.24 2.84
CA LEU A 633 -4.37 -0.32 3.64
C LEU A 633 -3.32 0.67 3.13
N GLY A 634 -2.32 0.98 3.95
CA GLY A 634 -1.27 1.94 3.60
C GLY A 634 -1.74 3.39 3.53
N LEU A 635 -2.62 3.81 4.45
CA LEU A 635 -3.10 5.20 4.49
C LEU A 635 -1.95 6.21 4.66
N TYR A 636 -0.92 5.85 5.44
CA TYR A 636 0.27 6.70 5.65
C TYR A 636 1.52 6.04 5.07
N ASN A 637 1.90 4.84 5.53
CA ASN A 637 3.04 4.13 4.94
C ASN A 637 2.64 3.57 3.57
N LYS A 638 3.17 4.18 2.51
CA LYS A 638 2.87 3.76 1.14
C LYS A 638 3.74 2.61 0.66
N GLN A 639 4.80 2.22 1.38
CA GLN A 639 5.52 0.97 1.15
C GLN A 639 4.94 -0.13 2.04
N SER A 640 3.64 -0.39 1.88
CA SER A 640 2.88 -1.39 2.64
C SER A 640 2.25 -2.44 1.73
N SER A 641 1.86 -3.57 2.31
CA SER A 641 1.29 -4.69 1.56
C SER A 641 0.21 -5.44 2.35
N PRO A 642 -0.89 -5.91 1.71
CA PRO A 642 -1.76 -6.93 2.28
C PRO A 642 -0.98 -8.12 2.84
N PHE A 643 0.03 -8.60 2.12
CA PHE A 643 0.94 -9.64 2.60
C PHE A 643 2.37 -9.40 2.17
N MET A 644 3.28 -9.36 3.14
CA MET A 644 4.71 -9.26 2.88
C MET A 644 5.44 -10.38 3.63
N GLN A 645 6.39 -11.03 2.97
CA GLN A 645 7.25 -12.03 3.59
C GLN A 645 8.72 -11.85 3.26
N SER A 646 9.59 -12.18 4.21
CA SER A 646 11.03 -12.23 4.03
C SER A 646 11.64 -13.30 4.94
N LYS A 647 12.55 -14.12 4.39
CA LYS A 647 13.14 -15.26 5.08
C LYS A 647 12.08 -16.19 5.63
N THR A 648 11.26 -16.75 4.73
CA THR A 648 10.14 -17.65 5.05
C THR A 648 10.12 -18.85 4.11
N ALA A 649 9.30 -19.86 4.45
CA ALA A 649 9.07 -21.03 3.61
C ALA A 649 7.63 -21.55 3.73
N HIS A 650 7.14 -22.26 2.72
CA HIS A 650 5.88 -23.02 2.78
C HIS A 650 4.65 -22.21 3.23
N THR A 651 4.59 -20.92 2.89
CA THR A 651 3.38 -20.13 3.14
C THR A 651 2.29 -20.54 2.16
N THR A 652 1.10 -20.83 2.66
CA THR A 652 -0.10 -21.04 1.84
C THR A 652 -1.02 -19.84 1.94
N TRP A 653 -1.26 -19.17 0.83
CA TRP A 653 -2.20 -18.06 0.66
C TRP A 653 -3.33 -18.53 -0.26
N THR A 654 -4.54 -18.70 0.27
CA THR A 654 -5.65 -19.30 -0.49
C THR A 654 -6.98 -18.61 -0.24
N HIS A 655 -7.83 -18.45 -1.26
CA HIS A 655 -9.18 -17.89 -1.09
C HIS A 655 -9.21 -16.49 -0.42
N ASN A 656 -8.19 -15.64 -0.63
CA ASN A 656 -8.19 -14.29 -0.07
C ASN A 656 -8.57 -13.26 -1.14
N ILE A 657 -9.12 -12.13 -0.68
CA ILE A 657 -9.47 -10.99 -1.53
C ILE A 657 -8.75 -9.76 -0.97
N PHE A 658 -8.03 -9.04 -1.83
CA PHE A 658 -7.53 -7.72 -1.45
C PHE A 658 -7.62 -6.70 -2.57
N PHE A 659 -7.79 -5.45 -2.17
CA PHE A 659 -7.81 -4.33 -3.08
C PHE A 659 -7.51 -3.00 -2.38
N ASN A 660 -7.35 -1.96 -3.17
CA ASN A 660 -7.20 -0.59 -2.69
C ASN A 660 -5.97 -0.40 -1.80
N VAL A 661 -4.79 -0.66 -2.37
CA VAL A 661 -3.49 -0.52 -1.68
C VAL A 661 -2.48 0.29 -2.48
N PRO A 662 -1.57 1.03 -1.82
CA PRO A 662 -0.70 2.00 -2.48
C PRO A 662 0.45 1.37 -3.26
N ARG A 663 0.89 0.15 -2.89
CA ARG A 663 2.05 -0.59 -3.44
C ARG A 663 1.64 -2.03 -3.83
N ALA A 664 2.55 -2.99 -3.76
CA ALA A 664 2.28 -4.38 -4.10
C ALA A 664 1.30 -5.04 -3.13
N GLY A 665 0.50 -5.96 -3.64
CA GLY A 665 -0.49 -6.72 -2.89
C GLY A 665 0.11 -7.88 -2.08
N ILE A 666 0.87 -8.72 -2.76
CA ILE A 666 1.72 -9.76 -2.16
C ILE A 666 3.17 -9.42 -2.51
N ASN A 667 4.02 -9.30 -1.51
CA ASN A 667 5.45 -9.11 -1.68
C ASN A 667 6.23 -10.31 -1.10
N ILE A 668 6.99 -10.99 -1.96
CA ILE A 668 7.94 -12.04 -1.57
C ILE A 668 9.35 -11.46 -1.69
N ASN A 669 9.91 -11.02 -0.57
CA ASN A 669 11.05 -10.11 -0.56
C ASN A 669 12.41 -10.76 -0.87
N ASP A 670 12.46 -12.10 -0.83
CA ASP A 670 13.62 -12.94 -1.12
C ASP A 670 13.18 -14.37 -1.47
N ALA A 671 14.09 -15.16 -2.02
CA ALA A 671 13.86 -16.58 -2.32
C ALA A 671 14.50 -17.51 -1.29
N PHE A 672 14.30 -17.25 0.00
CA PHE A 672 14.87 -18.04 1.10
C PHE A 672 14.53 -19.54 1.04
N GLY A 673 13.34 -19.94 1.50
CA GLY A 673 12.93 -21.36 1.57
C GLY A 673 12.05 -21.75 0.40
N GLY A 674 11.25 -20.81 -0.11
CA GLY A 674 10.32 -21.04 -1.20
C GLY A 674 9.18 -22.00 -0.80
N GLY A 675 8.71 -22.79 -1.76
CA GLY A 675 7.60 -23.73 -1.57
C GLY A 675 6.27 -23.08 -1.21
N ASN A 676 6.12 -21.79 -1.52
CA ASN A 676 4.87 -21.07 -1.28
C ASN A 676 3.77 -21.54 -2.24
N LEU A 677 2.52 -21.51 -1.78
CA LEU A 677 1.33 -21.69 -2.62
C LEU A 677 0.48 -20.42 -2.55
N VAL A 678 0.23 -19.78 -3.68
CA VAL A 678 -0.71 -18.67 -3.82
C VAL A 678 -1.81 -19.09 -4.76
N ASP A 679 -3.02 -19.33 -4.25
CA ASP A 679 -4.13 -19.80 -5.09
C ASP A 679 -5.50 -19.23 -4.76
N HIS A 680 -6.43 -19.42 -5.70
CA HIS A 680 -7.86 -19.09 -5.56
C HIS A 680 -8.13 -17.67 -5.03
N SER A 681 -7.29 -16.68 -5.34
CA SER A 681 -7.36 -15.35 -4.75
C SER A 681 -7.65 -14.25 -5.78
N LEU A 682 -8.35 -13.20 -5.35
CA LEU A 682 -8.70 -12.03 -6.16
C LEU A 682 -7.87 -10.81 -5.74
N MET A 683 -7.19 -10.20 -6.71
CA MET A 683 -6.22 -9.12 -6.48
C MET A 683 -6.43 -7.99 -7.49
N PHE A 684 -6.77 -6.78 -7.03
CA PHE A 684 -7.00 -5.64 -7.92
C PHE A 684 -6.80 -4.30 -7.19
N ASN A 685 -6.75 -3.18 -7.91
CA ASN A 685 -6.54 -1.84 -7.34
C ASN A 685 -5.29 -1.77 -6.43
N THR A 686 -4.18 -2.31 -6.92
CA THR A 686 -2.85 -2.24 -6.26
C THR A 686 -1.99 -1.18 -6.91
N VAL A 687 -0.89 -0.79 -6.27
CA VAL A 687 0.03 0.22 -6.81
C VAL A 687 -0.74 1.50 -7.19
N ARG A 688 -1.73 1.87 -6.35
CA ARG A 688 -2.64 3.00 -6.60
C ARG A 688 -1.96 4.36 -6.47
N GLU A 689 -0.89 4.42 -5.69
CA GLU A 689 -0.24 5.67 -5.31
C GLU A 689 1.25 5.67 -5.62
N THR A 690 1.89 4.51 -5.52
CA THR A 690 3.31 4.30 -5.89
C THR A 690 3.42 3.89 -7.36
N ALA A 691 4.60 3.45 -7.78
CA ALA A 691 4.88 3.01 -9.15
C ALA A 691 5.88 1.86 -9.17
N ASP A 692 5.97 1.15 -10.31
CA ASP A 692 6.99 0.11 -10.53
C ASP A 692 6.86 -1.07 -9.57
N HIS A 693 5.71 -1.78 -9.60
CA HIS A 693 5.45 -3.13 -9.01
C HIS A 693 4.22 -3.78 -9.64
N GLY A 694 3.93 -5.04 -9.30
CA GLY A 694 2.65 -5.72 -9.55
C GLY A 694 1.78 -5.94 -8.31
N PRO A 695 0.51 -6.41 -8.49
CA PRO A 695 -0.30 -6.97 -7.43
C PRO A 695 0.42 -8.10 -6.68
N LEU A 696 1.19 -8.93 -7.36
CA LEU A 696 2.14 -9.85 -6.76
C LEU A 696 3.54 -9.51 -7.26
N ASN A 697 4.49 -9.29 -6.36
CA ASN A 697 5.87 -8.94 -6.67
C ASN A 697 6.84 -9.87 -5.92
N THR A 698 7.94 -10.24 -6.59
CA THR A 698 8.96 -11.13 -6.03
C THR A 698 10.37 -10.64 -6.32
N TRP A 699 11.32 -10.91 -5.41
CA TRP A 699 12.75 -10.65 -5.58
C TRP A 699 13.63 -11.82 -5.15
N ASP A 700 14.86 -11.86 -5.66
CA ASP A 700 15.92 -12.74 -5.18
C ASP A 700 17.30 -12.15 -5.47
N ARG A 701 17.71 -11.17 -4.65
CA ARG A 701 18.98 -10.45 -4.83
C ARG A 701 20.15 -11.01 -4.02
N MET A 702 19.91 -11.95 -3.12
CA MET A 702 20.93 -12.46 -2.21
C MET A 702 20.66 -13.95 -1.88
N PRO A 703 21.67 -14.84 -1.96
CA PRO A 703 21.50 -16.24 -1.58
C PRO A 703 21.32 -16.41 -0.06
N PHE A 704 20.36 -17.24 0.33
CA PHE A 704 20.28 -17.81 1.67
C PHE A 704 20.46 -19.33 1.61
N ILE A 705 21.14 -19.90 2.61
CA ILE A 705 21.30 -21.35 2.74
C ILE A 705 20.10 -21.88 3.51
N THR A 706 19.34 -22.77 2.89
CA THR A 706 18.16 -23.41 3.48
C THR A 706 18.14 -24.92 3.20
N THR A 707 17.25 -25.64 3.87
CA THR A 707 17.09 -27.10 3.72
C THR A 707 15.76 -27.49 3.06
N TYR A 708 14.92 -26.53 2.66
CA TYR A 708 13.53 -26.79 2.26
C TYR A 708 13.39 -27.59 0.95
N ASP A 709 14.23 -27.34 -0.06
CA ASP A 709 14.11 -28.01 -1.37
C ASP A 709 14.39 -29.52 -1.32
N SER A 710 15.48 -29.93 -0.66
CA SER A 710 15.95 -31.33 -0.72
C SER A 710 16.21 -31.99 0.63
N GLY A 711 16.05 -31.25 1.74
CA GLY A 711 16.48 -31.65 3.08
C GLY A 711 17.96 -31.41 3.38
N GLU A 712 18.78 -31.14 2.36
CA GLU A 712 20.21 -30.83 2.50
C GLU A 712 20.46 -29.31 2.36
N PRO A 713 21.41 -28.73 3.12
CA PRO A 713 21.73 -27.30 3.02
C PRO A 713 22.15 -26.87 1.62
N SER A 714 21.43 -25.93 1.01
CA SER A 714 21.73 -25.38 -0.31
C SER A 714 21.18 -23.97 -0.47
N THR A 715 21.58 -23.25 -1.53
CA THR A 715 21.01 -21.93 -1.89
C THR A 715 19.82 -22.03 -2.84
N LYS A 716 19.33 -23.24 -3.13
CA LYS A 716 18.18 -23.44 -4.02
C LYS A 716 16.91 -23.48 -3.17
N PRO A 717 15.96 -22.54 -3.36
CA PRO A 717 14.65 -22.63 -2.73
C PRO A 717 13.83 -23.76 -3.35
N GLN A 718 12.82 -24.22 -2.61
CA GLN A 718 11.77 -25.03 -3.19
C GLN A 718 10.91 -24.19 -4.15
N GLU A 719 10.48 -24.78 -5.26
CA GLU A 719 9.63 -24.09 -6.25
C GLU A 719 8.31 -23.61 -5.62
N SER A 720 7.99 -22.32 -5.83
CA SER A 720 6.72 -21.71 -5.40
C SER A 720 5.69 -21.79 -6.53
N LYS A 721 4.42 -21.97 -6.17
CA LYS A 721 3.30 -22.15 -7.10
C LYS A 721 2.30 -21.00 -6.98
N ILE A 722 1.91 -20.43 -8.13
CA ILE A 722 0.91 -19.37 -8.23
C ILE A 722 -0.18 -19.86 -9.18
N THR A 723 -1.38 -20.17 -8.69
CA THR A 723 -2.39 -20.83 -9.51
C THR A 723 -3.83 -20.44 -9.26
N GLN A 724 -4.68 -20.48 -10.28
CA GLN A 724 -6.12 -20.23 -10.15
C GLN A 724 -6.46 -18.87 -9.51
N ASN A 725 -5.59 -17.87 -9.66
CA ASN A 725 -5.82 -16.52 -9.18
C ASN A 725 -6.46 -15.65 -10.27
N PHE A 726 -7.21 -14.65 -9.84
CA PHE A 726 -7.68 -13.56 -10.71
C PHE A 726 -6.97 -12.27 -10.31
N VAL A 727 -6.06 -11.81 -11.17
CA VAL A 727 -5.24 -10.62 -10.93
C VAL A 727 -5.51 -9.54 -11.96
N ILE A 728 -5.90 -8.35 -11.51
CA ILE A 728 -6.14 -7.16 -12.34
C ILE A 728 -5.08 -6.11 -12.02
N ALA A 729 -4.12 -5.92 -12.93
CA ALA A 729 -3.02 -4.97 -12.78
C ALA A 729 -3.38 -3.57 -13.32
N ASN A 730 -4.35 -2.92 -12.68
CA ASN A 730 -4.74 -1.54 -12.99
C ASN A 730 -3.92 -0.48 -12.19
N TYR A 731 -4.23 0.81 -12.38
CA TYR A 731 -3.44 1.94 -11.88
C TYR A 731 -1.98 1.91 -12.37
N HIS A 732 -0.99 2.06 -11.50
CA HIS A 732 0.44 2.11 -11.84
C HIS A 732 1.13 0.75 -11.70
N ALA A 733 0.37 -0.33 -11.55
CA ALA A 733 0.93 -1.67 -11.57
C ALA A 733 1.61 -1.92 -12.93
N VAL A 734 2.74 -2.61 -12.97
CA VAL A 734 3.50 -2.86 -14.19
C VAL A 734 3.13 -4.22 -14.81
N TRP A 735 3.09 -5.27 -13.98
CA TRP A 735 2.64 -6.61 -14.37
C TRP A 735 1.71 -7.19 -13.31
N PRO A 736 0.80 -8.13 -13.65
CA PRO A 736 -0.02 -8.83 -12.68
C PRO A 736 0.83 -9.74 -11.77
N LEU A 737 1.76 -10.50 -12.37
CA LEU A 737 2.81 -11.24 -11.69
C LEU A 737 4.15 -10.59 -12.01
N ASP A 738 4.68 -9.83 -11.07
CA ASP A 738 5.88 -9.03 -11.22
C ASP A 738 7.08 -9.76 -10.63
N HIS A 739 7.55 -10.78 -11.37
CA HIS A 739 8.78 -11.49 -11.06
C HIS A 739 10.00 -10.63 -11.40
N ASP A 740 10.40 -9.84 -10.41
CA ASP A 740 11.41 -8.82 -10.55
C ASP A 740 12.81 -9.35 -10.21
N ASP A 741 13.79 -8.45 -10.11
CA ASP A 741 15.21 -8.69 -9.85
C ASP A 741 15.55 -10.03 -9.20
N GLY A 742 16.09 -10.92 -10.05
CA GLY A 742 16.70 -12.17 -9.62
C GLY A 742 15.72 -13.31 -9.37
N SER A 743 14.40 -13.06 -9.41
CA SER A 743 13.37 -14.06 -9.11
C SER A 743 13.56 -15.38 -9.85
N CYS A 744 13.61 -16.46 -9.07
CA CYS A 744 13.82 -17.83 -9.55
C CYS A 744 12.81 -18.83 -8.95
N TYR A 745 12.56 -19.91 -9.69
CA TYR A 745 11.77 -21.07 -9.23
C TYR A 745 10.29 -20.76 -8.93
N TYR A 746 9.59 -20.17 -9.89
CA TYR A 746 8.14 -19.96 -9.85
C TYR A 746 7.42 -20.78 -10.92
N TYR A 747 6.29 -21.37 -10.54
CA TYR A 747 5.38 -22.05 -11.45
C TYR A 747 4.00 -21.41 -11.39
N ASP A 748 3.70 -20.63 -12.42
CA ASP A 748 2.48 -19.87 -12.61
C ASP A 748 1.56 -20.64 -13.55
N PHE A 749 0.42 -21.12 -13.07
CA PHE A 749 -0.50 -21.87 -13.93
C PHE A 749 -1.97 -21.66 -13.65
N ASP A 750 -2.80 -21.74 -14.67
CA ASP A 750 -4.26 -21.61 -14.54
C ASP A 750 -4.76 -20.27 -13.95
N ASN A 751 -3.97 -19.20 -14.05
CA ASN A 751 -4.36 -17.86 -13.60
C ASN A 751 -5.09 -17.06 -14.69
N VAL A 752 -5.89 -16.09 -14.27
CA VAL A 752 -6.42 -15.00 -15.10
C VAL A 752 -5.64 -13.72 -14.78
N LEU A 753 -4.92 -13.22 -15.77
CA LEU A 753 -3.95 -12.14 -15.64
C LEU A 753 -4.33 -10.98 -16.56
N VAL A 754 -4.82 -9.89 -15.99
CA VAL A 754 -5.36 -8.75 -16.73
C VAL A 754 -4.41 -7.57 -16.67
N TYR A 755 -4.20 -6.93 -17.84
CA TYR A 755 -3.34 -5.76 -18.01
C TYR A 755 -1.87 -6.04 -17.68
N GLY A 756 -1.29 -7.10 -18.22
CA GLY A 756 0.16 -7.28 -18.29
C GLY A 756 0.51 -8.69 -18.74
N GLY A 757 1.72 -8.85 -19.29
CA GLY A 757 2.21 -10.14 -19.79
C GLY A 757 3.00 -10.94 -18.77
N PHE A 758 3.59 -12.04 -19.24
CA PHE A 758 4.56 -12.82 -18.50
C PHE A 758 5.90 -12.06 -18.40
N LYS A 759 6.36 -11.78 -17.16
CA LYS A 759 7.65 -11.11 -16.88
C LYS A 759 8.72 -12.14 -16.52
N THR A 760 9.83 -12.16 -17.26
CA THR A 760 11.05 -12.84 -16.82
C THR A 760 12.25 -11.87 -16.77
N TYR A 761 12.62 -11.49 -15.55
CA TYR A 761 13.61 -10.43 -15.31
C TYR A 761 14.76 -10.89 -14.42
N LEU A 762 15.99 -10.86 -14.96
CA LEU A 762 17.28 -11.01 -14.25
C LEU A 762 17.52 -12.27 -13.38
N GLY A 763 16.54 -13.16 -13.24
CA GLY A 763 16.63 -14.49 -12.64
C GLY A 763 16.48 -15.60 -13.67
N HIS A 764 15.97 -16.77 -13.25
CA HIS A 764 15.81 -17.94 -14.12
C HIS A 764 14.63 -18.84 -13.69
N SER A 765 14.36 -19.94 -14.40
CA SER A 765 13.42 -21.01 -14.00
C SER A 765 12.03 -20.54 -13.57
N LYS A 766 11.36 -19.69 -14.35
CA LYS A 766 9.93 -19.42 -14.19
C LYS A 766 9.12 -20.11 -15.29
N ILE A 767 8.01 -20.71 -14.90
CA ILE A 767 7.15 -21.50 -15.78
C ILE A 767 5.78 -20.85 -15.77
N SER A 768 5.31 -20.37 -16.93
CA SER A 768 3.94 -19.92 -17.16
C SER A 768 3.23 -20.95 -18.03
N GLU A 769 2.23 -21.62 -17.47
CA GLU A 769 1.47 -22.66 -18.16
C GLU A 769 -0.04 -22.43 -18.08
N ASN A 770 -0.75 -22.53 -19.21
CA ASN A 770 -2.21 -22.55 -19.20
C ASN A 770 -2.84 -21.30 -18.52
N ASN A 771 -2.14 -20.16 -18.50
CA ASN A 771 -2.67 -18.90 -18.01
C ASN A 771 -3.47 -18.18 -19.10
N LEU A 772 -4.44 -17.36 -18.68
CA LEU A 772 -5.22 -16.46 -19.53
C LEU A 772 -4.74 -15.01 -19.34
N TYR A 773 -3.99 -14.49 -20.32
CA TYR A 773 -3.54 -13.11 -20.38
C TYR A 773 -4.54 -12.25 -21.14
N ILE A 774 -5.04 -11.17 -20.53
CA ILE A 774 -6.02 -10.27 -21.13
C ILE A 774 -5.45 -8.87 -21.22
N TYR A 775 -5.31 -8.40 -22.46
CA TYR A 775 -4.86 -7.07 -22.85
C TYR A 775 -3.56 -6.62 -22.16
N PRO A 776 -2.45 -7.35 -22.33
CA PRO A 776 -1.16 -6.95 -21.78
C PRO A 776 -0.65 -5.61 -22.35
N ASP A 777 -1.24 -5.13 -23.44
CA ASP A 777 -0.80 -3.98 -24.23
C ASP A 777 -1.69 -2.74 -24.09
N THR A 778 -2.74 -2.77 -23.27
CA THR A 778 -3.66 -1.63 -23.12
C THR A 778 -3.26 -0.61 -22.05
N LYS A 779 -2.03 -0.70 -21.53
CA LYS A 779 -1.51 0.25 -20.53
C LYS A 779 -1.10 1.57 -21.16
N TYR A 780 -0.95 2.58 -20.31
CA TYR A 780 -0.69 3.99 -20.63
C TYR A 780 0.49 4.18 -21.59
N ALA A 781 0.23 4.13 -22.88
CA ALA A 781 1.12 4.61 -23.91
C ALA A 781 0.72 6.05 -24.24
N ASP A 782 1.24 7.03 -23.49
CA ASP A 782 1.40 8.40 -23.97
C ASP A 782 2.63 9.05 -23.31
N GLU A 783 3.52 9.55 -24.19
CA GLU A 783 4.71 10.43 -24.09
C GLU A 783 5.62 10.50 -22.84
N THR A 784 5.28 9.90 -21.70
CA THR A 784 6.10 9.98 -20.48
C THR A 784 7.11 8.84 -20.39
N ASN A 785 6.89 7.65 -20.95
CA ASN A 785 7.84 6.52 -20.85
C ASN A 785 8.23 6.18 -19.38
N GLU A 786 7.47 6.67 -18.40
CA GLU A 786 7.86 6.75 -16.99
C GLU A 786 7.44 5.53 -16.17
N PHE A 787 6.60 4.68 -16.74
CA PHE A 787 6.20 3.41 -16.14
C PHE A 787 6.54 2.30 -17.14
N PHE A 788 7.45 1.43 -16.74
CA PHE A 788 8.15 0.46 -17.59
C PHE A 788 7.23 -0.72 -17.98
N THR A 789 6.08 -0.49 -18.62
CA THR A 789 5.18 -1.57 -19.05
C THR A 789 5.49 -1.95 -20.48
N GLU A 790 6.18 -3.07 -20.67
CA GLU A 790 6.45 -3.60 -22.00
C GLU A 790 5.18 -4.34 -22.49
N PRO A 791 4.54 -3.88 -23.58
CA PRO A 791 3.16 -4.26 -23.94
C PRO A 791 3.10 -5.59 -24.70
N TYR A 792 3.62 -6.66 -24.11
CA TYR A 792 3.79 -7.97 -24.75
C TYR A 792 3.12 -9.08 -23.94
N CYS A 793 2.67 -10.14 -24.60
CA CYS A 793 2.14 -11.34 -23.93
C CYS A 793 3.24 -12.06 -23.13
N CYS A 794 4.43 -12.13 -23.71
CA CYS A 794 5.58 -12.79 -23.11
C CYS A 794 6.82 -11.93 -23.29
N ILE A 795 7.44 -11.61 -22.17
CA ILE A 795 8.68 -10.85 -22.08
C ILE A 795 9.75 -11.80 -21.56
N THR A 796 10.88 -11.84 -22.25
CA THR A 796 12.05 -12.50 -21.70
C THR A 796 13.28 -11.67 -21.80
N SER A 797 13.96 -11.51 -20.67
CA SER A 797 15.30 -10.97 -20.60
C SER A 797 16.30 -12.09 -20.32
N GLY A 798 17.40 -12.14 -21.08
CA GLY A 798 18.41 -13.18 -20.89
C GLY A 798 19.79 -12.75 -21.36
N GLN A 799 20.81 -13.22 -20.65
CA GLN A 799 22.21 -13.07 -21.04
C GLN A 799 22.93 -14.40 -20.83
N LYS A 800 23.63 -14.88 -21.88
CA LYS A 800 24.31 -16.18 -21.87
C LYS A 800 25.21 -16.31 -20.64
N ASP A 801 25.07 -17.44 -19.96
CA ASP A 801 25.79 -17.83 -18.74
C ASP A 801 25.54 -16.92 -17.52
N VAL A 802 24.64 -15.93 -17.61
CA VAL A 802 24.33 -14.99 -16.51
C VAL A 802 22.91 -15.15 -15.99
N TYR A 803 21.85 -15.01 -16.81
CA TYR A 803 20.44 -15.11 -16.37
C TYR A 803 19.47 -15.40 -17.54
N GLY A 804 18.21 -15.71 -17.21
CA GLY A 804 17.13 -15.97 -18.18
C GLY A 804 17.06 -17.43 -18.66
N TRP A 805 17.45 -18.39 -17.82
CA TRP A 805 17.56 -19.81 -18.21
C TRP A 805 16.34 -20.64 -17.80
N GLY A 806 15.88 -21.52 -18.69
CA GLY A 806 14.82 -22.49 -18.34
C GLY A 806 13.44 -21.88 -18.13
N GLU A 807 13.22 -20.69 -18.71
CA GLU A 807 11.91 -20.04 -18.74
C GLU A 807 10.96 -20.84 -19.66
N VAL A 808 9.68 -20.94 -19.29
CA VAL A 808 8.66 -21.67 -20.07
C VAL A 808 7.42 -20.80 -20.19
N TRP A 809 6.91 -20.63 -21.41
CA TRP A 809 5.62 -19.99 -21.69
C TRP A 809 4.82 -20.88 -22.64
N HIS A 810 4.13 -21.84 -22.03
CA HIS A 810 3.49 -22.98 -22.70
C HIS A 810 1.97 -22.96 -22.55
N ASN A 811 1.25 -23.31 -23.63
CA ASN A 811 -0.20 -23.53 -23.60
C ASN A 811 -1.00 -22.34 -23.02
N ASN A 812 -0.47 -21.12 -23.09
CA ASN A 812 -1.14 -19.94 -22.58
C ASN A 812 -2.12 -19.40 -23.62
N THR A 813 -3.17 -18.75 -23.14
CA THR A 813 -4.05 -17.95 -23.99
C THR A 813 -3.73 -16.48 -23.78
N CYS A 814 -3.41 -15.74 -24.85
CA CYS A 814 -3.19 -14.29 -24.77
C CYS A 814 -4.14 -13.53 -25.69
N ILE A 815 -4.82 -12.52 -25.14
CA ILE A 815 -5.68 -11.59 -25.87
C ILE A 815 -4.99 -10.24 -25.92
N ILE A 816 -4.51 -9.81 -27.09
CA ILE A 816 -3.68 -8.62 -27.25
C ILE A 816 -4.22 -7.72 -28.39
N LYS A 817 -4.27 -6.40 -28.17
CA LYS A 817 -4.78 -5.46 -29.20
C LYS A 817 -3.73 -5.08 -30.25
N SER A 818 -2.46 -5.35 -29.99
CA SER A 818 -1.33 -5.15 -30.89
C SER A 818 -0.91 -6.44 -31.59
N GLU A 819 -0.01 -6.34 -32.57
CA GLU A 819 0.62 -7.50 -33.22
C GLU A 819 2.02 -7.82 -32.65
N ALA A 820 2.41 -7.14 -31.57
CA ALA A 820 3.72 -7.29 -30.93
C ALA A 820 3.57 -8.21 -29.70
N ILE A 821 3.71 -9.51 -29.91
CA ILE A 821 3.38 -10.53 -28.90
C ILE A 821 4.56 -10.83 -27.98
N TYR A 822 5.77 -10.84 -28.54
CA TYR A 822 6.99 -11.28 -27.86
C TYR A 822 8.04 -10.19 -27.83
N TRP A 823 8.67 -10.02 -26.67
CA TRP A 823 9.86 -9.19 -26.53
C TRP A 823 11.00 -9.96 -25.87
N PHE A 824 12.15 -9.99 -26.56
CA PHE A 824 13.37 -10.63 -26.09
C PHE A 824 14.48 -9.60 -25.90
N ASN A 825 14.79 -9.29 -24.64
CA ASN A 825 15.79 -8.28 -24.28
C ASN A 825 17.12 -8.91 -23.83
N GLY A 826 18.25 -8.33 -24.24
CA GLY A 826 19.60 -8.76 -23.87
C GLY A 826 20.12 -10.00 -24.62
N VAL A 827 19.30 -10.61 -25.47
CA VAL A 827 19.60 -11.92 -26.08
C VAL A 827 20.32 -11.76 -27.42
N SER A 828 21.60 -12.15 -27.52
CA SER A 828 22.28 -12.28 -28.83
C SER A 828 21.69 -13.43 -29.64
N PRO A 829 21.80 -13.46 -30.99
CA PRO A 829 21.32 -14.59 -31.80
C PRO A 829 21.85 -15.97 -31.36
N GLU A 830 23.08 -16.03 -30.85
CA GLU A 830 23.70 -17.25 -30.30
C GLU A 830 23.09 -17.63 -28.95
N THR A 831 22.88 -16.62 -28.09
CA THR A 831 22.24 -16.76 -26.78
C THR A 831 20.78 -17.18 -26.92
N LEU A 832 20.11 -16.72 -28.00
CA LEU A 832 18.71 -16.99 -28.33
C LEU A 832 18.44 -18.49 -28.39
N LYS A 833 19.30 -19.26 -29.06
CA LYS A 833 19.12 -20.71 -29.18
C LYS A 833 19.18 -21.45 -27.84
N GLU A 834 19.88 -20.88 -26.87
CA GLU A 834 20.14 -21.52 -25.57
C GLU A 834 19.19 -21.03 -24.46
N LEU A 835 18.79 -19.75 -24.51
CA LEU A 835 17.98 -19.09 -23.47
C LEU A 835 16.51 -18.92 -23.83
N THR A 836 16.13 -19.01 -25.11
CA THR A 836 14.75 -18.70 -25.49
C THR A 836 13.80 -19.62 -24.74
N PRO A 837 12.76 -19.05 -24.08
CA PRO A 837 11.77 -19.82 -23.36
C PRO A 837 11.18 -20.89 -24.27
N VAL A 838 10.74 -21.98 -23.68
CA VAL A 838 9.87 -22.91 -24.42
C VAL A 838 8.56 -22.17 -24.72
N LEU A 839 8.38 -21.79 -25.99
CA LEU A 839 7.16 -21.22 -26.53
C LEU A 839 6.51 -22.30 -27.39
N ASP A 840 5.39 -22.86 -26.97
CA ASP A 840 4.66 -23.84 -27.78
C ASP A 840 3.20 -23.93 -27.34
N HIS A 841 2.35 -24.33 -28.29
CA HIS A 841 0.92 -24.58 -28.09
C HIS A 841 0.12 -23.37 -27.55
N ASN A 842 0.63 -22.15 -27.73
CA ASN A 842 -0.05 -20.94 -27.27
C ASN A 842 -1.24 -20.57 -28.19
N THR A 843 -2.33 -20.08 -27.60
CA THR A 843 -3.49 -19.54 -28.32
C THR A 843 -3.49 -18.02 -28.24
N ILE A 844 -3.52 -17.35 -29.39
CA ILE A 844 -3.32 -15.90 -29.45
C ILE A 844 -4.47 -15.22 -30.19
N TYR A 845 -5.10 -14.24 -29.54
CA TYR A 845 -6.14 -13.41 -30.12
C TYR A 845 -5.57 -12.05 -30.52
N THR A 846 -5.65 -11.70 -31.81
CA THR A 846 -5.14 -10.43 -32.39
C THR A 846 -6.23 -9.72 -33.20
N PRO A 847 -6.09 -8.42 -33.53
CA PRO A 847 -7.12 -7.69 -34.29
C PRO A 847 -7.49 -8.31 -35.64
N HIS A 848 -6.54 -8.99 -36.29
CA HIS A 848 -6.74 -9.57 -37.61
C HIS A 848 -6.82 -11.10 -37.62
N GLY A 849 -6.64 -11.76 -36.46
CA GLY A 849 -6.69 -13.22 -36.32
C GLY A 849 -5.73 -13.97 -37.24
N LYS A 850 -4.56 -13.38 -37.49
CA LYS A 850 -3.51 -13.92 -38.36
C LYS A 850 -2.14 -13.70 -37.74
N GLU A 851 -1.18 -14.50 -38.21
CA GLU A 851 0.24 -14.34 -37.93
C GLU A 851 0.78 -13.08 -38.65
N GLY A 852 0.74 -11.93 -37.97
CA GLY A 852 1.46 -10.69 -38.32
C GLY A 852 2.60 -10.39 -37.35
N THR A 853 2.90 -11.35 -36.48
CA THR A 853 3.62 -11.18 -35.22
C THR A 853 5.03 -10.65 -35.40
N LYS A 854 5.31 -9.53 -34.74
CA LYS A 854 6.66 -8.99 -34.61
C LYS A 854 7.26 -9.44 -33.29
N VAL A 855 8.44 -10.05 -33.37
CA VAL A 855 9.30 -10.34 -32.24
C VAL A 855 10.30 -9.20 -32.13
N ASN A 856 10.23 -8.46 -31.03
CA ASN A 856 11.14 -7.35 -30.81
C ASN A 856 12.38 -7.85 -30.06
N MET A 857 13.57 -7.65 -30.62
CA MET A 857 14.85 -8.04 -30.02
C MET A 857 15.74 -6.82 -29.83
N SER A 858 16.67 -6.87 -28.88
CA SER A 858 17.64 -5.78 -28.65
C SER A 858 18.49 -5.42 -29.88
N TYR A 859 18.60 -6.32 -30.87
CA TYR A 859 19.35 -6.13 -32.12
C TYR A 859 18.48 -5.85 -33.35
N GLY A 860 17.17 -5.58 -33.15
CA GLY A 860 16.21 -5.29 -34.21
C GLY A 860 14.96 -6.18 -34.16
N THR A 861 13.94 -5.82 -34.92
CA THR A 861 12.67 -6.56 -34.98
C THR A 861 12.71 -7.63 -36.08
N LYS A 862 12.20 -8.84 -35.78
CA LYS A 862 12.02 -9.93 -36.76
C LYS A 862 10.56 -10.38 -36.81
N LEU A 863 10.15 -11.00 -37.92
CA LEU A 863 8.87 -11.71 -37.96
C LEU A 863 8.96 -12.98 -37.11
N HIS A 864 7.87 -13.37 -36.44
CA HIS A 864 7.85 -14.57 -35.60
C HIS A 864 8.25 -15.83 -36.36
N SER A 865 7.71 -16.08 -37.56
CA SER A 865 8.14 -17.22 -38.39
C SER A 865 9.63 -17.21 -38.80
N GLU A 866 10.27 -16.03 -38.88
CA GLU A 866 11.71 -15.92 -39.14
C GLU A 866 12.50 -16.24 -37.86
N PHE A 867 12.02 -15.73 -36.72
CA PHE A 867 12.56 -15.99 -35.40
C PHE A 867 12.51 -17.49 -35.05
N VAL A 868 11.37 -18.14 -35.21
CA VAL A 868 11.14 -19.59 -34.98
C VAL A 868 12.12 -20.45 -35.78
N LYS A 869 12.31 -20.11 -37.07
CA LYS A 869 13.27 -20.80 -37.94
C LYS A 869 14.70 -20.68 -37.44
N GLU A 870 15.05 -19.59 -36.78
CA GLU A 870 16.38 -19.36 -36.22
C GLU A 870 16.55 -19.93 -34.80
N ALA A 871 15.47 -19.98 -34.01
CA ALA A 871 15.47 -20.35 -32.58
C ALA A 871 15.19 -21.85 -32.30
N GLU A 872 14.98 -22.68 -33.33
CA GLU A 872 14.68 -24.11 -33.22
C GLU A 872 13.43 -24.44 -32.34
N LYS A 873 12.49 -23.50 -32.13
CA LYS A 873 11.26 -23.70 -31.32
C LYS A 873 10.08 -22.80 -31.78
N ASP A 874 8.86 -23.28 -31.49
CA ASP A 874 7.49 -22.73 -31.71
C ASP A 874 6.92 -22.80 -33.14
N GLY A 875 6.31 -23.93 -33.52
CA GLY A 875 5.61 -24.09 -34.81
C GLY A 875 4.08 -24.12 -34.75
N ASP A 876 3.49 -24.13 -33.54
CA ASP A 876 2.12 -24.63 -33.32
C ASP A 876 1.18 -23.60 -32.66
N ALA A 877 1.59 -22.34 -32.52
CA ALA A 877 0.70 -21.28 -32.02
C ALA A 877 -0.53 -21.09 -32.94
N VAL A 878 -1.71 -20.93 -32.34
CA VAL A 878 -2.98 -20.77 -33.08
C VAL A 878 -3.50 -19.34 -32.91
N PHE A 879 -3.87 -18.71 -34.03
CA PHE A 879 -4.32 -17.31 -34.04
C PHE A 879 -5.83 -17.18 -34.29
N TYR A 880 -6.49 -16.32 -33.52
CA TYR A 880 -7.92 -15.99 -33.64
C TYR A 880 -8.16 -14.47 -33.66
N PRO A 881 -9.24 -13.98 -34.29
CA PRO A 881 -9.66 -12.59 -34.15
C PRO A 881 -10.07 -12.27 -32.71
N LEU A 882 -9.87 -11.03 -32.25
CA LEU A 882 -10.25 -10.58 -30.90
C LEU A 882 -11.66 -11.05 -30.49
N PRO A 883 -11.82 -11.63 -29.28
CA PRO A 883 -13.12 -12.06 -28.78
C PRO A 883 -13.97 -10.86 -28.32
N THR A 884 -15.27 -11.07 -28.19
CA THR A 884 -16.17 -10.09 -27.58
C THR A 884 -15.98 -10.03 -26.06
N GLY A 885 -16.37 -8.93 -25.41
CA GLY A 885 -16.32 -8.82 -23.94
C GLY A 885 -17.04 -9.95 -23.23
N LYS A 886 -18.23 -10.34 -23.72
CA LYS A 886 -18.97 -11.50 -23.22
C LYS A 886 -18.18 -12.81 -23.34
N ARG A 887 -17.48 -13.06 -24.44
CA ARG A 887 -16.66 -14.28 -24.58
C ARG A 887 -15.47 -14.26 -23.63
N ILE A 888 -14.91 -13.08 -23.33
CA ILE A 888 -13.86 -12.92 -22.32
C ILE A 888 -14.40 -13.30 -20.93
N GLU A 889 -15.57 -12.80 -20.54
CA GLU A 889 -16.25 -13.22 -19.29
C GLU A 889 -16.42 -14.75 -19.22
N GLU A 890 -16.91 -15.38 -20.29
CA GLU A 890 -17.05 -16.85 -20.35
C GLU A 890 -15.70 -17.58 -20.21
N MET A 891 -14.64 -17.10 -20.86
CA MET A 891 -13.30 -17.68 -20.76
C MET A 891 -12.73 -17.56 -19.34
N ILE A 892 -13.01 -16.46 -18.64
CA ILE A 892 -12.63 -16.28 -17.23
C ILE A 892 -13.36 -17.30 -16.35
N HIS A 893 -14.67 -17.47 -16.52
CA HIS A 893 -15.44 -18.45 -15.76
C HIS A 893 -14.97 -19.89 -16.05
N GLU A 894 -14.70 -20.23 -17.31
CA GLU A 894 -14.14 -21.53 -17.70
C GLU A 894 -12.78 -21.79 -17.03
N LYS A 895 -11.89 -20.79 -17.01
CA LYS A 895 -10.55 -20.85 -16.43
C LYS A 895 -10.56 -21.01 -14.92
N LEU A 896 -11.45 -20.29 -14.23
CA LEU A 896 -11.51 -20.26 -12.76
C LEU A 896 -12.59 -21.19 -12.18
N HIS A 897 -13.28 -21.97 -13.02
CA HIS A 897 -14.33 -22.92 -12.62
C HIS A 897 -15.49 -22.28 -11.83
N ILE A 898 -15.92 -21.10 -12.25
CA ILE A 898 -17.00 -20.30 -11.64
C ILE A 898 -18.38 -20.69 -12.19
#